data_AF-A0A2V3JK14-F1
#
_entry.id   AF-A0A2V3JK14-F1
#
_cell.length_a   1.000
_cell.length_b   1.000
_cell.length_c   1.000
_cell.angle_alpha   90.00
_cell.angle_beta   90.00
_cell.angle_gamma   90.00
#
_symmetry.space_group_name_H-M   'P 1'
#
loop_
_entity.id
_entity.type
_entity.pdbx_description
1 polymer ?
#
loop_
_entity_poly.entity_id
_entity_poly.type
_entity_poly.pdbx_seq_one_letter_code
_entity_poly.pdbx_strand_id
1 'polypeptide(L)'
;MIPKHDNPTRKRRGRNNKEFWAYAPYNFVPLPEKVVLVDDVLDQDVYTGETGYIACSLTTESPLYTRCGMKDLYLFSWDNVPGSDSEKVRNFLKDICKVRWLENAEISKSTNGKTIRISKEEHSAEVVISEKEEKATLIINDGTSYELKLKIEMGELKIYLNLFSEFGEMSFDKLPERIQNERAQFSHIENKRCPLIPGSSLRGMVRALVEIAGYGKVQWVTDKNLVYRAVGEGGSFGRYYRSKLLGLWGRRFDYPQQTVRGGYLRKKDGTWWIQPAKKDFNKETFVHVEYDVVCKGHDPEDDYTAGDLIDIFIRPPKGRINRTNRVTLRLAVVEKASDVDQTGYKPAGFEKAVLVRSGHMRGKHMHCAIYESDDKADSIQIPDKMWHLYEEDRDMARGFKTRPLKNDGDPLFYLVDVVDGKEQLVFFGPTMMFRLPYDESINNFVPDRILKPCGIDLAEAIFGYIDEELFLFSWDSVSENNGDRLLRVLKDDFDADWAENAPINKSDDRKTIFIHKDENSAEIVVDEKKEKATLKLSSGRSHDLKIKTENGMLNIYYMKEARAGRVFFTDAKVEPKVEPKVEPTTDGTWLNKEPITPKVLSSPKPTSFQHYLVQDLQKNHNPDDKNSLAHYGTPSPDETVIRGCKMYWHKGDIPLKDIEANPADVNKSKTQYTHIRPVNTGVTFTFRIYFENLHKYELGALLWALTLPGEADEYRHKLGMGKPLGMGAVKIEPKLYISNRIKRYKRLFDTNGWAEAADPVDPEWFVKLFEDSMLDSLRRGGTKLNEVERIKILLKMLEWPGPPPSSTRYLEGMQSNEYKERPVLPDPYNIRSPRS
;
A
#
# COMPACT_ATOMS: atom_id res chain seq x y z
N MET A 1 13.96 22.38 16.13
CA MET A 1 14.01 22.85 14.73
C MET A 1 13.97 21.61 13.86
N ILE A 2 13.23 21.59 12.74
CA ILE A 2 13.18 20.40 11.87
C ILE A 2 14.59 20.19 11.26
N PRO A 3 15.16 18.97 11.33
CA PRO A 3 16.44 18.66 10.69
C PRO A 3 16.47 19.09 9.22
N LYS A 4 17.59 19.61 8.75
CA LYS A 4 17.75 20.09 7.37
C LYS A 4 18.63 19.12 6.58
N HIS A 5 18.23 18.87 5.34
CA HIS A 5 18.94 17.92 4.50
C HIS A 5 20.13 18.57 3.81
N ASP A 6 21.31 18.01 4.00
CA ASP A 6 22.52 18.41 3.30
C ASP A 6 22.71 17.60 2.01
N ASN A 7 23.13 18.31 0.96
CA ASN A 7 23.43 17.69 -0.33
C ASN A 7 24.76 16.92 -0.28
N PRO A 8 24.87 15.77 -0.98
CA PRO A 8 26.15 15.10 -1.16
C PRO A 8 27.12 16.00 -1.95
N THR A 9 28.36 16.09 -1.48
CA THR A 9 29.42 16.92 -2.07
C THR A 9 30.42 16.11 -2.89
N ARG A 10 30.44 14.78 -2.75
CA ARG A 10 31.33 13.88 -3.51
C ARG A 10 30.59 12.71 -4.17
N LYS A 11 31.15 12.22 -5.28
CA LYS A 11 30.68 11.00 -5.95
C LYS A 11 30.91 9.76 -5.08
N ARG A 12 30.03 8.77 -5.22
CA ARG A 12 30.23 7.42 -4.67
C ARG A 12 31.14 6.61 -5.57
N ARG A 13 31.95 5.71 -5.00
CA ARG A 13 32.77 4.75 -5.75
C ARG A 13 32.10 3.38 -5.80
N GLY A 14 31.72 2.94 -6.99
CA GLY A 14 31.12 1.62 -7.22
C GLY A 14 32.14 0.49 -7.20
N ARG A 15 31.68 -0.77 -7.32
CA ARG A 15 32.54 -1.97 -7.30
C ARG A 15 33.63 -1.99 -8.39
N ASN A 16 33.41 -1.31 -9.50
CA ASN A 16 34.36 -1.23 -10.62
C ASN A 16 35.29 -0.01 -10.50
N ASN A 17 35.40 0.58 -9.31
CA ASN A 17 36.11 1.82 -9.01
C ASN A 17 35.65 3.05 -9.82
N LYS A 18 34.48 2.95 -10.47
CA LYS A 18 33.84 4.07 -11.18
C LYS A 18 33.12 4.97 -10.19
N GLU A 19 33.34 6.27 -10.33
CA GLU A 19 32.67 7.29 -9.54
C GLU A 19 31.31 7.67 -10.16
N PHE A 20 30.30 7.87 -9.33
CA PHE A 20 28.96 8.23 -9.78
C PHE A 20 28.20 9.09 -8.77
N TRP A 21 27.29 9.94 -9.28
CA TRP A 21 26.25 10.59 -8.46
C TRP A 21 25.01 9.69 -8.35
N ALA A 22 24.19 9.93 -7.33
CA ALA A 22 22.91 9.25 -7.19
C ALA A 22 22.02 9.52 -8.43
N TYR A 23 21.43 8.47 -9.00
CA TYR A 23 20.30 8.63 -9.90
C TYR A 23 19.09 9.07 -9.07
N ALA A 24 18.45 10.17 -9.44
CA ALA A 24 17.34 10.75 -8.70
C ALA A 24 16.02 10.60 -9.50
N PRO A 25 15.43 9.39 -9.58
CA PRO A 25 14.19 9.16 -10.33
C PRO A 25 12.99 9.93 -9.79
N TYR A 26 13.08 10.35 -8.53
CA TYR A 26 12.11 11.15 -7.81
C TYR A 26 12.88 12.03 -6.82
N ASN A 27 12.19 13.03 -6.27
CA ASN A 27 12.68 13.81 -5.16
C ASN A 27 11.51 14.18 -4.23
N PHE A 28 11.73 15.08 -3.28
CA PHE A 28 10.75 15.39 -2.25
C PHE A 28 10.54 16.89 -2.14
N VAL A 29 9.28 17.29 -2.00
CA VAL A 29 8.97 18.58 -1.38
C VAL A 29 9.17 18.41 0.13
N PRO A 30 9.92 19.28 0.83
CA PRO A 30 10.25 19.13 2.26
C PRO A 30 8.99 18.98 3.15
N LEU A 31 9.15 18.74 4.45
CA LEU A 31 8.04 18.89 5.40
C LEU A 31 7.74 20.39 5.65
N PRO A 32 6.50 20.78 5.98
CA PRO A 32 6.20 22.17 6.27
C PRO A 32 6.84 22.57 7.61
N GLU A 33 7.37 23.79 7.72
CA GLU A 33 7.95 24.26 8.99
C GLU A 33 6.92 24.35 10.13
N LYS A 34 5.65 24.53 9.76
CA LYS A 34 4.44 24.54 10.60
C LYS A 34 3.21 24.23 9.75
N VAL A 35 2.10 23.86 10.38
CA VAL A 35 0.80 23.77 9.69
C VAL A 35 0.12 25.14 9.70
N VAL A 36 -0.54 25.48 8.59
CA VAL A 36 -1.43 26.65 8.50
C VAL A 36 -2.87 26.16 8.65
N LEU A 37 -3.53 26.68 9.69
CA LEU A 37 -4.91 26.35 10.03
C LEU A 37 -5.83 27.46 9.54
N VAL A 38 -7.09 27.12 9.32
CA VAL A 38 -8.15 28.09 9.02
C VAL A 38 -8.90 28.44 10.31
N ASP A 39 -9.25 29.72 10.47
CA ASP A 39 -9.91 30.23 11.68
C ASP A 39 -11.39 29.80 11.75
N ASP A 40 -12.08 29.84 10.61
CA ASP A 40 -13.45 29.40 10.45
C ASP A 40 -13.63 28.66 9.11
N VAL A 41 -14.72 27.90 9.03
CA VAL A 41 -15.12 27.21 7.80
C VAL A 41 -16.62 27.34 7.69
N LEU A 42 -17.09 27.96 6.61
CA LEU A 42 -18.52 28.12 6.35
C LEU A 42 -19.23 26.77 6.26
N ASP A 43 -20.36 26.66 6.96
CA ASP A 43 -21.22 25.49 6.89
C ASP A 43 -21.98 25.42 5.55
N GLN A 44 -22.43 24.21 5.21
CA GLN A 44 -23.07 23.96 3.91
C GLN A 44 -24.43 24.65 3.77
N ASP A 45 -25.08 24.96 4.88
CA ASP A 45 -26.35 25.69 4.97
C ASP A 45 -26.18 27.22 5.02
N VAL A 46 -24.94 27.72 5.02
CA VAL A 46 -24.63 29.16 5.07
C VAL A 46 -24.34 29.70 3.66
N TYR A 47 -25.35 30.31 3.05
CA TYR A 47 -25.31 30.76 1.65
C TYR A 47 -24.61 32.11 1.39
N THR A 48 -23.48 32.36 2.06
CA THR A 48 -22.73 33.63 1.99
C THR A 48 -21.37 33.52 1.29
N GLY A 49 -20.82 32.31 1.17
CA GLY A 49 -19.55 32.08 0.48
C GLY A 49 -19.69 31.99 -1.04
N GLU A 50 -18.54 31.88 -1.71
CA GLU A 50 -18.47 31.71 -3.17
C GLU A 50 -19.01 30.34 -3.57
N THR A 51 -19.95 30.32 -4.51
CA THR A 51 -20.55 29.10 -5.07
C THR A 51 -20.51 29.18 -6.59
N GLY A 52 -20.15 28.09 -7.25
CA GLY A 52 -20.02 28.09 -8.69
C GLY A 52 -19.41 26.82 -9.23
N TYR A 53 -18.78 26.94 -10.40
CA TYR A 53 -18.00 25.85 -10.97
C TYR A 53 -16.78 26.36 -11.74
N ILE A 54 -15.81 25.46 -11.90
CA ILE A 54 -14.62 25.67 -12.73
C ILE A 54 -14.70 24.67 -13.88
N ALA A 55 -14.83 25.16 -15.11
CA ALA A 55 -14.75 24.33 -16.31
C ALA A 55 -13.27 24.14 -16.69
N CYS A 56 -12.83 22.89 -16.79
CA CYS A 56 -11.42 22.57 -17.03
C CYS A 56 -11.26 21.81 -18.35
N SER A 57 -10.31 22.26 -19.17
CA SER A 57 -9.74 21.48 -20.27
C SER A 57 -8.43 20.85 -19.79
N LEU A 58 -8.24 19.55 -20.02
CA LEU A 58 -7.04 18.80 -19.65
C LEU A 58 -6.44 18.14 -20.88
N THR A 59 -5.19 18.46 -21.21
CA THR A 59 -4.48 17.86 -22.35
C THR A 59 -3.32 17.00 -21.87
N THR A 60 -3.18 15.79 -22.42
CA THR A 60 -2.03 14.91 -22.14
C THR A 60 -0.77 15.42 -22.84
N GLU A 61 0.31 15.63 -22.09
CA GLU A 61 1.62 16.11 -22.60
C GLU A 61 2.64 14.97 -22.66
N SER A 62 2.31 13.87 -22.01
CA SER A 62 2.96 12.57 -22.15
C SER A 62 1.87 11.50 -22.16
N PRO A 63 2.18 10.25 -22.54
CA PRO A 63 1.19 9.18 -22.45
C PRO A 63 0.63 9.07 -21.04
N LEU A 64 -0.68 8.83 -20.92
CA LEU A 64 -1.38 8.78 -19.64
C LEU A 64 -1.92 7.38 -19.40
N TYR A 65 -1.76 6.90 -18.17
CA TYR A 65 -2.24 5.59 -17.78
C TYR A 65 -2.95 5.64 -16.42
N THR A 66 -4.22 5.25 -16.43
CA THR A 66 -5.07 5.06 -15.25
C THR A 66 -5.76 3.69 -15.36
N ARG A 67 -6.10 3.08 -14.23
CA ARG A 67 -6.95 1.88 -14.17
C ARG A 67 -8.27 2.20 -13.49
N CYS A 68 -9.33 1.56 -13.94
CA CYS A 68 -10.55 1.41 -13.16
C CYS A 68 -10.47 0.14 -12.29
N GLY A 69 -11.29 0.06 -11.24
CA GLY A 69 -11.52 -1.21 -10.54
C GLY A 69 -12.02 -2.29 -11.50
N MET A 70 -11.81 -3.56 -11.16
CA MET A 70 -12.34 -4.67 -11.94
C MET A 70 -13.86 -4.56 -12.04
N LYS A 71 -14.36 -4.38 -13.25
CA LYS A 71 -15.80 -4.39 -13.54
C LYS A 71 -16.28 -5.79 -13.84
N ASP A 72 -17.57 -6.02 -13.65
CA ASP A 72 -18.19 -7.25 -14.12
C ASP A 72 -18.04 -7.34 -15.65
N LEU A 73 -17.66 -8.51 -16.17
CA LEU A 73 -17.47 -8.73 -17.60
C LEU A 73 -18.81 -9.11 -18.23
N TYR A 74 -19.31 -8.31 -19.18
CA TYR A 74 -20.45 -8.71 -19.99
C TYR A 74 -20.13 -9.97 -20.79
N LEU A 75 -20.97 -10.99 -20.65
CA LEU A 75 -20.83 -12.25 -21.36
C LEU A 75 -21.76 -12.27 -22.57
N PHE A 76 -23.08 -12.21 -22.35
CA PHE A 76 -24.11 -12.30 -23.38
C PHE A 76 -25.47 -11.82 -22.86
N SER A 77 -26.40 -11.54 -23.78
CA SER A 77 -27.81 -11.25 -23.48
C SER A 77 -28.55 -12.58 -23.40
N TRP A 78 -29.18 -12.84 -22.25
CA TRP A 78 -29.95 -14.06 -21.98
C TRP A 78 -31.08 -14.23 -22.99
N ASP A 79 -31.70 -13.13 -23.39
CA ASP A 79 -32.85 -13.10 -24.30
C ASP A 79 -32.44 -13.42 -25.73
N ASN A 80 -31.18 -13.19 -26.07
CA ASN A 80 -30.60 -13.44 -27.39
C ASN A 80 -29.92 -14.82 -27.52
N VAL A 81 -30.16 -15.73 -26.56
CA VAL A 81 -29.64 -17.11 -26.57
C VAL A 81 -30.77 -18.14 -26.42
N PRO A 82 -30.87 -19.14 -27.31
CA PRO A 82 -30.08 -19.30 -28.54
C PRO A 82 -30.44 -18.21 -29.57
N GLY A 83 -29.44 -17.71 -30.30
CA GLY A 83 -29.64 -16.64 -31.26
C GLY A 83 -28.35 -15.88 -31.56
N SER A 84 -28.46 -14.55 -31.68
CA SER A 84 -27.35 -13.65 -32.04
C SER A 84 -26.20 -13.68 -31.04
N ASP A 85 -26.46 -14.06 -29.78
CA ASP A 85 -25.44 -14.11 -28.72
C ASP A 85 -24.91 -15.54 -28.46
N SER A 86 -25.34 -16.57 -29.20
CA SER A 86 -24.86 -17.96 -29.05
C SER A 86 -23.34 -18.09 -29.16
N GLU A 87 -22.71 -17.37 -30.10
CA GLU A 87 -21.24 -17.37 -30.24
C GLU A 87 -20.53 -16.70 -29.05
N LYS A 88 -21.17 -15.73 -28.39
CA LYS A 88 -20.60 -15.13 -27.17
C LYS A 88 -20.56 -16.13 -26.02
N VAL A 89 -21.57 -16.99 -25.91
CA VAL A 89 -21.59 -18.11 -24.94
C VAL A 89 -20.43 -19.07 -25.22
N ARG A 90 -20.22 -19.46 -26.50
CA ARG A 90 -19.08 -20.32 -26.87
C ARG A 90 -17.74 -19.65 -26.53
N ASN A 91 -17.56 -18.39 -26.89
CA ASN A 91 -16.31 -17.66 -26.59
C ASN A 91 -16.07 -17.53 -25.08
N PHE A 92 -17.12 -17.33 -24.28
CA PHE A 92 -17.01 -17.35 -22.83
C PHE A 92 -16.50 -18.71 -22.31
N LEU A 93 -17.18 -19.80 -22.68
CA LEU A 93 -16.81 -21.14 -22.25
C LEU A 93 -15.41 -21.55 -22.73
N LYS A 94 -15.02 -21.14 -23.94
CA LYS A 94 -13.71 -21.41 -24.52
C LYS A 94 -12.59 -20.61 -23.86
N ASP A 95 -12.75 -19.29 -23.81
CA ASP A 95 -11.64 -18.39 -23.47
C ASP A 95 -11.45 -18.29 -21.95
N ILE A 96 -12.54 -18.34 -21.20
CA ILE A 96 -12.56 -18.17 -19.74
C ILE A 96 -12.57 -19.54 -19.06
N CYS A 97 -13.57 -20.38 -19.38
CA CYS A 97 -13.74 -21.68 -18.71
C CYS A 97 -12.84 -22.79 -19.30
N LYS A 98 -12.09 -22.50 -20.37
CA LYS A 98 -11.17 -23.44 -21.03
C LYS A 98 -11.83 -24.71 -21.58
N VAL A 99 -13.12 -24.64 -21.91
CA VAL A 99 -13.89 -25.73 -22.50
C VAL A 99 -13.51 -25.90 -23.97
N ARG A 100 -13.04 -27.10 -24.36
CA ARG A 100 -12.48 -27.36 -25.70
C ARG A 100 -13.44 -28.03 -26.68
N TRP A 101 -14.55 -28.60 -26.20
CA TRP A 101 -15.49 -29.41 -26.99
C TRP A 101 -16.62 -28.60 -27.67
N LEU A 102 -16.52 -27.27 -27.70
CA LEU A 102 -17.62 -26.37 -28.09
C LEU A 102 -17.90 -26.30 -29.59
N GLU A 103 -16.98 -26.77 -30.43
CA GLU A 103 -17.15 -26.78 -31.88
C GLU A 103 -18.35 -27.66 -32.26
N ASN A 104 -19.34 -27.09 -32.93
CA ASN A 104 -20.62 -27.73 -33.28
C ASN A 104 -21.46 -28.23 -32.07
N ALA A 105 -21.19 -27.77 -30.84
CA ALA A 105 -22.05 -28.10 -29.69
C ALA A 105 -23.44 -27.47 -29.85
N GLU A 106 -24.50 -28.20 -29.51
CA GLU A 106 -25.87 -27.68 -29.56
C GLU A 106 -26.11 -26.69 -28.40
N ILE A 107 -26.80 -25.58 -28.67
CA ILE A 107 -27.20 -24.61 -27.64
C ILE A 107 -28.73 -24.50 -27.69
N SER A 108 -29.38 -24.82 -26.58
CA SER A 108 -30.83 -24.74 -26.42
C SER A 108 -31.21 -24.03 -25.13
N LYS A 109 -32.47 -23.56 -25.06
CA LYS A 109 -33.06 -22.98 -23.85
C LYS A 109 -34.20 -23.87 -23.39
N SER A 110 -34.31 -24.11 -22.08
CA SER A 110 -35.37 -24.93 -21.50
C SER A 110 -36.75 -24.30 -21.72
N THR A 111 -37.79 -25.13 -21.66
CA THR A 111 -39.19 -24.69 -21.85
C THR A 111 -39.66 -23.68 -20.81
N ASN A 112 -39.11 -23.74 -19.59
CA ASN A 112 -39.36 -22.74 -18.54
C ASN A 112 -38.53 -21.46 -18.70
N GLY A 113 -37.66 -21.37 -19.70
CA GLY A 113 -36.82 -20.21 -19.99
C GLY A 113 -35.68 -19.96 -18.98
N LYS A 114 -35.52 -20.80 -17.96
CA LYS A 114 -34.57 -20.58 -16.85
C LYS A 114 -33.20 -21.26 -17.03
N THR A 115 -33.04 -22.10 -18.04
CA THR A 115 -31.79 -22.83 -18.29
C THR A 115 -31.36 -22.70 -19.74
N ILE A 116 -30.11 -22.32 -19.97
CA ILE A 116 -29.44 -22.48 -21.27
C ILE A 116 -28.56 -23.74 -21.17
N ARG A 117 -28.76 -24.70 -22.06
CA ARG A 117 -28.00 -25.94 -22.13
C ARG A 117 -27.10 -25.93 -23.36
N ILE A 118 -25.83 -26.24 -23.15
CA ILE A 118 -24.81 -26.45 -24.18
C ILE A 118 -24.38 -27.91 -24.08
N SER A 119 -24.51 -28.68 -25.15
CA SER A 119 -24.18 -30.11 -25.13
C SER A 119 -23.54 -30.60 -26.41
N LYS A 120 -22.60 -31.54 -26.27
CA LYS A 120 -22.02 -32.31 -27.37
C LYS A 120 -21.64 -33.70 -26.85
N GLU A 121 -22.26 -34.74 -27.39
CA GLU A 121 -22.02 -36.13 -26.99
C GLU A 121 -22.18 -36.29 -25.46
N GLU A 122 -21.13 -36.74 -24.75
CA GLU A 122 -21.13 -36.93 -23.30
C GLU A 122 -20.82 -35.63 -22.51
N HIS A 123 -20.50 -34.54 -23.20
CA HIS A 123 -20.14 -33.28 -22.58
C HIS A 123 -21.33 -32.31 -22.51
N SER A 124 -21.49 -31.65 -21.37
CA SER A 124 -22.52 -30.64 -21.18
C SER A 124 -22.09 -29.49 -20.27
N ALA A 125 -22.69 -28.33 -20.51
CA ALA A 125 -22.61 -27.16 -19.66
C ALA A 125 -24.00 -26.51 -19.59
N GLU A 126 -24.40 -26.08 -18.41
CA GLU A 126 -25.72 -25.48 -18.18
C GLU A 126 -25.58 -24.15 -17.45
N VAL A 127 -26.22 -23.11 -17.95
CA VAL A 127 -26.40 -21.85 -17.24
C VAL A 127 -27.81 -21.81 -16.69
N VAL A 128 -27.97 -21.73 -15.38
CA VAL A 128 -29.26 -21.80 -14.68
C VAL A 128 -29.51 -20.50 -13.94
N ILE A 129 -30.65 -19.84 -14.18
CA ILE A 129 -31.10 -18.68 -13.41
C ILE A 129 -31.77 -19.16 -12.12
N SER A 130 -31.40 -18.55 -10.99
CA SER A 130 -32.02 -18.79 -9.68
C SER A 130 -33.52 -18.45 -9.66
N GLU A 131 -34.26 -19.02 -8.71
CA GLU A 131 -35.73 -18.82 -8.66
C GLU A 131 -36.15 -17.36 -8.54
N LYS A 132 -35.38 -16.56 -7.79
CA LYS A 132 -35.60 -15.12 -7.59
C LYS A 132 -34.98 -14.23 -8.68
N GLU A 133 -34.34 -14.82 -9.69
CA GLU A 133 -33.64 -14.13 -10.79
C GLU A 133 -32.53 -13.16 -10.34
N GLU A 134 -32.03 -13.33 -9.11
CA GLU A 134 -30.98 -12.48 -8.54
C GLU A 134 -29.59 -12.87 -9.06
N LYS A 135 -29.39 -14.16 -9.35
CA LYS A 135 -28.11 -14.75 -9.81
C LYS A 135 -28.33 -15.89 -10.80
N ALA A 136 -27.30 -16.18 -11.59
CA ALA A 136 -27.25 -17.34 -12.48
C ALA A 136 -25.97 -18.13 -12.19
N THR A 137 -26.02 -19.45 -12.39
CA THR A 137 -24.88 -20.33 -12.14
C THR A 137 -24.58 -21.10 -13.42
N LEU A 138 -23.33 -21.04 -13.87
CA LEU A 138 -22.82 -21.97 -14.88
C LEU A 138 -22.33 -23.23 -14.17
N ILE A 139 -22.75 -24.39 -14.66
CA ILE A 139 -22.32 -25.71 -14.20
C ILE A 139 -21.79 -26.47 -15.41
N ILE A 140 -20.55 -26.96 -15.33
CA ILE A 140 -19.93 -27.80 -16.34
C ILE A 140 -19.88 -29.23 -15.79
N ASN A 141 -20.08 -30.22 -16.66
CA ASN A 141 -20.15 -31.63 -16.26
C ASN A 141 -18.86 -32.19 -15.62
N ASP A 142 -17.73 -31.47 -15.68
CA ASP A 142 -16.49 -31.78 -14.97
C ASP A 142 -16.48 -31.36 -13.49
N GLY A 143 -17.59 -30.80 -13.00
CA GLY A 143 -17.76 -30.31 -11.63
C GLY A 143 -17.41 -28.84 -11.44
N THR A 144 -16.92 -28.16 -12.47
CA THR A 144 -16.63 -26.72 -12.42
C THR A 144 -17.93 -25.92 -12.38
N SER A 145 -17.98 -24.89 -11.53
CA SER A 145 -19.10 -23.95 -11.50
C SER A 145 -18.65 -22.50 -11.39
N TYR A 146 -19.45 -21.57 -11.91
CA TYR A 146 -19.19 -20.12 -11.86
C TYR A 146 -20.46 -19.38 -11.44
N GLU A 147 -20.31 -18.37 -10.58
CA GLU A 147 -21.40 -17.47 -10.23
C GLU A 147 -21.47 -16.29 -11.22
N LEU A 148 -22.65 -16.07 -11.80
CA LEU A 148 -22.93 -15.03 -12.79
C LEU A 148 -23.96 -14.04 -12.23
N LYS A 149 -23.75 -12.76 -12.56
CA LYS A 149 -24.66 -11.66 -12.22
C LYS A 149 -25.63 -11.39 -13.37
N LEU A 150 -26.85 -11.03 -13.03
CA LEU A 150 -27.86 -10.57 -13.99
C LEU A 150 -28.05 -9.06 -13.85
N LYS A 151 -28.24 -8.39 -14.99
CA LYS A 151 -28.66 -6.98 -15.03
C LYS A 151 -29.67 -6.79 -16.16
N ILE A 152 -30.74 -6.06 -15.90
CA ILE A 152 -31.68 -5.64 -16.94
C ILE A 152 -31.18 -4.29 -17.47
N GLU A 153 -30.84 -4.25 -18.76
CA GLU A 153 -30.35 -3.05 -19.42
C GLU A 153 -31.15 -2.82 -20.71
N MET A 154 -31.79 -1.65 -20.81
CA MET A 154 -32.66 -1.32 -21.95
C MET A 154 -33.76 -2.37 -22.19
N GLY A 155 -34.22 -3.06 -21.13
CA GLY A 155 -35.26 -4.08 -21.20
C GLY A 155 -34.77 -5.50 -21.53
N GLU A 156 -33.48 -5.70 -21.80
CA GLU A 156 -32.89 -7.03 -22.02
C GLU A 156 -32.19 -7.54 -20.77
N LEU A 157 -32.36 -8.84 -20.48
CA LEU A 157 -31.67 -9.52 -19.40
C LEU A 157 -30.24 -9.90 -19.85
N LYS A 158 -29.24 -9.31 -19.21
CA LYS A 158 -27.82 -9.51 -19.55
C LYS A 158 -27.08 -10.26 -18.46
N ILE A 159 -26.18 -11.14 -18.89
CA ILE A 159 -25.36 -11.99 -18.03
C ILE A 159 -23.93 -11.46 -17.95
N TYR A 160 -23.42 -11.40 -16.72
CA TYR A 160 -22.12 -10.86 -16.38
C TYR A 160 -21.32 -11.81 -15.50
N LEU A 161 -19.99 -11.83 -15.66
CA LEU A 161 -19.07 -12.52 -14.75
C LEU A 161 -18.49 -11.53 -13.74
N ASN A 162 -18.55 -11.86 -12.46
CA ASN A 162 -17.90 -11.06 -11.42
C ASN A 162 -16.39 -11.33 -11.41
N LEU A 163 -15.62 -10.53 -12.16
CA LEU A 163 -14.18 -10.73 -12.31
C LEU A 163 -13.41 -10.66 -11.00
N PHE A 164 -13.87 -9.87 -10.02
CA PHE A 164 -13.18 -9.73 -8.75
C PHE A 164 -13.33 -11.00 -7.90
N SER A 165 -14.54 -11.56 -7.81
CA SER A 165 -14.79 -12.80 -7.06
C SER A 165 -13.99 -13.97 -7.62
N GLU A 166 -13.95 -14.11 -8.95
CA GLU A 166 -13.33 -15.26 -9.61
C GLU A 166 -11.82 -15.15 -9.72
N PHE A 167 -11.31 -13.94 -9.98
CA PHE A 167 -9.91 -13.75 -10.34
C PHE A 167 -9.16 -12.79 -9.42
N GLY A 168 -9.81 -12.20 -8.40
CA GLY A 168 -9.24 -11.13 -7.55
C GLY A 168 -7.90 -11.50 -6.92
N GLU A 169 -7.81 -12.71 -6.38
CA GLU A 169 -6.62 -13.26 -5.71
C GLU A 169 -5.63 -13.92 -6.67
N MET A 170 -5.98 -14.09 -7.95
CA MET A 170 -5.09 -14.71 -8.93
C MET A 170 -4.02 -13.72 -9.41
N SER A 171 -2.77 -14.19 -9.48
CA SER A 171 -1.68 -13.44 -10.08
C SER A 171 -1.93 -13.21 -11.57
N PHE A 172 -1.52 -12.05 -12.08
CA PHE A 172 -1.85 -11.60 -13.43
C PHE A 172 -1.42 -12.61 -14.52
N ASP A 173 -0.25 -13.22 -14.35
CA ASP A 173 0.33 -14.21 -15.26
C ASP A 173 -0.49 -15.51 -15.36
N LYS A 174 -1.32 -15.82 -14.35
CA LYS A 174 -2.19 -17.00 -14.33
C LYS A 174 -3.59 -16.73 -14.91
N LEU A 175 -3.92 -15.47 -15.19
CA LEU A 175 -5.22 -15.10 -15.75
C LEU A 175 -5.35 -15.55 -17.21
N PRO A 176 -6.57 -15.89 -17.67
CA PRO A 176 -6.84 -16.02 -19.09
C PRO A 176 -6.49 -14.73 -19.85
N GLU A 177 -5.95 -14.85 -21.07
CA GLU A 177 -5.54 -13.71 -21.90
C GLU A 177 -6.65 -12.66 -22.08
N ARG A 178 -7.89 -13.11 -22.28
CA ARG A 178 -9.08 -12.23 -22.33
C ARG A 178 -9.18 -11.37 -21.06
N ILE A 179 -9.01 -11.96 -19.88
CA ILE A 179 -9.07 -11.24 -18.59
C ILE A 179 -7.86 -10.31 -18.42
N GLN A 180 -6.67 -10.72 -18.86
CA GLN A 180 -5.50 -9.85 -18.88
C GLN A 180 -5.75 -8.58 -19.70
N ASN A 181 -6.34 -8.73 -20.89
CA ASN A 181 -6.68 -7.62 -21.77
C ASN A 181 -7.77 -6.72 -21.20
N GLU A 182 -8.78 -7.28 -20.53
CA GLU A 182 -9.80 -6.52 -19.79
C GLU A 182 -9.19 -5.70 -18.65
N ARG A 183 -8.29 -6.30 -17.85
CA ARG A 183 -7.57 -5.60 -16.76
C ARG A 183 -6.59 -4.54 -17.26
N ALA A 184 -6.16 -4.62 -18.52
CA ALA A 184 -5.23 -3.67 -19.12
C ALA A 184 -5.89 -2.36 -19.57
N GLN A 185 -7.21 -2.34 -19.77
CA GLN A 185 -7.91 -1.18 -20.32
C GLN A 185 -7.76 0.06 -19.42
N PHE A 186 -7.69 1.21 -20.07
CA PHE A 186 -7.81 2.49 -19.39
C PHE A 186 -9.22 2.64 -18.80
N SER A 187 -9.35 3.52 -17.81
CA SER A 187 -10.62 3.83 -17.17
C SER A 187 -11.71 4.25 -18.18
N HIS A 188 -12.90 3.65 -18.07
CA HIS A 188 -14.08 3.90 -18.92
C HIS A 188 -15.36 3.52 -18.15
N ILE A 189 -16.54 4.06 -18.49
CA ILE A 189 -17.83 3.67 -17.86
C ILE A 189 -18.42 2.48 -18.64
N GLU A 190 -18.89 2.72 -19.86
CA GLU A 190 -19.55 1.71 -20.72
C GLU A 190 -18.71 1.38 -21.95
N ASN A 191 -18.24 2.40 -22.65
CA ASN A 191 -17.53 2.23 -23.92
C ASN A 191 -16.01 2.34 -23.71
N LYS A 192 -15.29 1.23 -23.89
CA LYS A 192 -13.82 1.17 -23.86
C LYS A 192 -13.14 2.12 -24.84
N ARG A 193 -13.84 2.55 -25.90
CA ARG A 193 -13.34 3.52 -26.88
C ARG A 193 -13.38 4.97 -26.37
N CYS A 194 -14.13 5.23 -25.31
CA CYS A 194 -14.25 6.55 -24.69
C CYS A 194 -13.54 6.51 -23.34
N PRO A 195 -12.20 6.70 -23.30
CA PRO A 195 -11.49 6.78 -22.05
C PRO A 195 -12.01 7.95 -21.21
N LEU A 196 -11.98 7.78 -19.90
CA LEU A 196 -12.28 8.83 -18.94
C LEU A 196 -11.31 8.78 -17.78
N ILE A 197 -11.06 9.95 -17.20
CA ILE A 197 -10.29 10.07 -15.96
C ILE A 197 -11.29 10.20 -14.82
N PRO A 198 -11.26 9.32 -13.80
CA PRO A 198 -12.19 9.42 -12.68
C PRO A 198 -12.05 10.75 -11.95
N GLY A 199 -13.18 11.39 -11.60
CA GLY A 199 -13.20 12.65 -10.85
C GLY A 199 -12.46 12.55 -9.51
N SER A 200 -12.46 11.35 -8.90
CA SER A 200 -11.68 11.06 -7.68
C SER A 200 -10.16 11.15 -7.89
N SER A 201 -9.65 10.78 -9.07
CA SER A 201 -8.23 10.91 -9.42
C SER A 201 -7.83 12.36 -9.59
N LEU A 202 -8.70 13.17 -10.22
CA LEU A 202 -8.51 14.61 -10.35
C LEU A 202 -8.57 15.31 -8.99
N ARG A 203 -9.58 14.99 -8.18
CA ARG A 203 -9.72 15.49 -6.80
C ARG A 203 -8.48 15.19 -5.97
N GLY A 204 -7.98 13.96 -6.01
CA GLY A 204 -6.77 13.56 -5.27
C GLY A 204 -5.52 14.31 -5.71
N MET A 205 -5.36 14.55 -7.02
CA MET A 205 -4.25 15.33 -7.56
C MET A 205 -4.30 16.80 -7.11
N VAL A 206 -5.46 17.45 -7.23
CA VAL A 206 -5.61 18.87 -6.82
C VAL A 206 -5.49 19.00 -5.31
N ARG A 207 -6.11 18.10 -4.53
CA ARG A 207 -6.01 18.09 -3.06
C ARG A 207 -4.54 18.01 -2.61
N ALA A 208 -3.74 17.11 -3.19
CA ALA A 208 -2.33 16.97 -2.81
C ALA A 208 -1.53 18.27 -3.04
N LEU A 209 -1.85 19.03 -4.10
CA LEU A 209 -1.22 20.33 -4.36
C LEU A 209 -1.67 21.38 -3.33
N VAL A 210 -2.96 21.41 -2.97
CA VAL A 210 -3.48 22.29 -1.91
C VAL A 210 -2.89 21.94 -0.55
N GLU A 211 -2.73 20.66 -0.20
CA GLU A 211 -2.05 20.22 1.02
C GLU A 211 -0.59 20.72 1.07
N ILE A 212 0.13 20.66 -0.05
CA ILE A 212 1.52 21.12 -0.10
C ILE A 212 1.61 22.64 -0.04
N ALA A 213 0.83 23.34 -0.87
CA ALA A 213 0.89 24.79 -1.03
C ALA A 213 0.25 25.54 0.15
N GLY A 214 -0.81 24.99 0.72
CA GLY A 214 -1.51 25.49 1.90
C GLY A 214 -0.90 25.05 3.23
N TYR A 215 0.27 24.37 3.23
CA TYR A 215 0.94 23.91 4.45
C TYR A 215 0.03 23.05 5.34
N GLY A 216 -0.68 22.10 4.72
CA GLY A 216 -1.58 21.17 5.40
C GLY A 216 -0.85 20.13 6.27
N LYS A 217 -1.64 19.38 7.03
CA LYS A 217 -1.19 18.32 7.93
C LYS A 217 -0.52 17.17 7.18
N VAL A 218 0.40 16.49 7.85
CA VAL A 218 1.15 15.35 7.29
C VAL A 218 0.61 14.02 7.83
N GLN A 219 -0.69 13.77 7.66
CA GLN A 219 -1.39 12.59 8.21
C GLN A 219 -1.39 11.36 7.28
N TRP A 220 -0.88 11.49 6.06
CA TRP A 220 -0.78 10.40 5.07
C TRP A 220 0.39 9.42 5.35
N VAL A 221 1.11 9.61 6.45
CA VAL A 221 2.25 8.78 6.85
C VAL A 221 1.77 7.65 7.77
N THR A 222 2.13 6.41 7.42
CA THR A 222 1.68 5.22 8.15
C THR A 222 2.33 5.09 9.54
N ASP A 223 1.56 4.66 10.53
CA ASP A 223 2.04 4.26 11.87
C ASP A 223 2.59 2.82 11.92
N LYS A 224 2.88 2.21 10.76
CA LYS A 224 3.46 0.86 10.72
C LYS A 224 4.96 0.88 10.98
N ASN A 225 5.45 -0.09 11.77
CA ASN A 225 6.87 -0.38 11.88
C ASN A 225 7.35 -1.05 10.58
N LEU A 226 8.48 -0.57 10.03
CA LEU A 226 9.14 -1.28 8.93
C LEU A 226 9.96 -2.44 9.49
N VAL A 227 10.04 -3.53 8.72
CA VAL A 227 10.91 -4.68 9.02
C VAL A 227 12.13 -4.69 8.12
N TYR A 228 13.27 -5.09 8.67
CA TYR A 228 14.55 -4.98 7.97
C TYR A 228 15.51 -6.13 8.29
N ARG A 229 16.43 -6.38 7.34
CA ARG A 229 17.57 -7.28 7.52
C ARG A 229 18.78 -6.71 6.78
N ALA A 230 19.90 -6.58 7.48
CA ALA A 230 21.09 -5.88 6.97
C ALA A 230 22.41 -6.64 7.24
N VAL A 231 22.37 -7.97 7.33
CA VAL A 231 23.51 -8.84 7.68
C VAL A 231 24.82 -8.44 6.97
N GLY A 232 24.78 -8.32 5.64
CA GLY A 232 25.94 -8.05 4.80
C GLY A 232 26.18 -6.59 4.43
N GLU A 233 25.48 -5.65 5.07
CA GLU A 233 25.60 -4.22 4.79
C GLU A 233 26.76 -3.59 5.60
N GLY A 234 27.57 -2.74 4.98
CA GLY A 234 28.86 -2.29 5.53
C GLY A 234 28.86 -0.93 6.23
N GLY A 235 27.71 -0.26 6.36
CA GLY A 235 27.56 1.08 6.94
C GLY A 235 26.89 1.08 8.32
N SER A 236 26.38 2.25 8.74
CA SER A 236 25.68 2.44 10.03
C SER A 236 24.53 1.45 10.20
N PHE A 237 23.71 1.31 9.16
CA PHE A 237 22.54 0.45 9.14
C PHE A 237 22.85 -1.06 9.35
N GLY A 238 23.88 -1.58 8.68
CA GLY A 238 24.32 -2.95 8.90
C GLY A 238 24.85 -3.18 10.31
N ARG A 239 25.50 -2.17 10.90
CA ARG A 239 25.97 -2.24 12.29
C ARG A 239 24.81 -2.25 13.28
N TYR A 240 23.78 -1.43 13.05
CA TYR A 240 22.56 -1.43 13.85
C TYR A 240 21.88 -2.80 13.89
N TYR A 241 21.75 -3.47 12.75
CA TYR A 241 21.21 -4.83 12.70
C TYR A 241 22.10 -5.84 13.44
N ARG A 242 23.42 -5.78 13.21
CA ARG A 242 24.36 -6.74 13.80
C ARG A 242 24.52 -6.56 15.30
N SER A 243 24.40 -5.36 15.84
CA SER A 243 24.50 -5.17 17.30
C SER A 243 23.40 -5.91 18.06
N LYS A 244 22.20 -6.06 17.48
CA LYS A 244 21.08 -6.79 18.09
C LYS A 244 21.26 -8.32 18.04
N LEU A 245 21.81 -8.88 16.96
CA LEU A 245 21.93 -10.35 16.78
C LEU A 245 23.33 -10.94 17.05
N LEU A 246 24.39 -10.18 16.78
CA LEU A 246 25.80 -10.61 16.91
C LEU A 246 26.51 -9.96 18.10
N GLY A 247 25.99 -8.84 18.61
CA GLY A 247 26.57 -8.09 19.73
C GLY A 247 27.42 -6.89 19.33
N LEU A 248 27.89 -6.18 20.35
CA LEU A 248 28.67 -4.95 20.19
C LEU A 248 30.08 -5.21 19.63
N TRP A 249 30.55 -4.21 18.88
CA TRP A 249 31.74 -4.12 18.03
C TRP A 249 33.02 -4.89 18.43
N GLY A 250 33.72 -5.38 17.39
CA GLY A 250 35.10 -5.85 17.45
C GLY A 250 35.49 -6.66 16.20
N ARG A 251 36.72 -7.20 16.17
CA ARG A 251 37.06 -8.33 15.27
C ARG A 251 36.57 -9.67 15.82
N ARG A 252 36.03 -9.70 17.04
CA ARG A 252 35.61 -10.91 17.76
C ARG A 252 34.17 -10.73 18.27
N PHE A 253 33.31 -11.70 17.99
CA PHE A 253 31.90 -11.68 18.35
C PHE A 253 31.52 -12.95 19.10
N ASP A 254 30.75 -12.85 20.18
CA ASP A 254 30.02 -13.99 20.74
C ASP A 254 28.80 -14.24 19.85
N TYR A 255 28.89 -15.26 18.99
CA TYR A 255 28.00 -15.47 17.86
C TYR A 255 27.10 -16.70 18.04
N PRO A 256 25.78 -16.54 17.89
CA PRO A 256 25.02 -15.29 18.02
C PRO A 256 25.03 -14.82 19.48
N GLN A 257 24.47 -13.63 19.75
CA GLN A 257 24.24 -13.18 21.12
C GLN A 257 23.41 -14.21 21.90
N GLN A 258 23.65 -14.35 23.21
CA GLN A 258 22.90 -15.26 24.09
C GLN A 258 21.41 -14.88 24.23
N THR A 259 21.05 -13.66 23.86
CA THR A 259 19.67 -13.17 23.76
C THR A 259 18.92 -13.74 22.55
N VAL A 260 19.63 -14.28 21.55
CA VAL A 260 19.03 -15.01 20.43
C VAL A 260 18.87 -16.48 20.84
N ARG A 261 17.64 -16.98 20.78
CA ARG A 261 17.27 -18.31 21.28
C ARG A 261 16.46 -19.08 20.26
N GLY A 262 16.47 -20.41 20.40
CA GLY A 262 15.63 -21.34 19.66
C GLY A 262 14.41 -21.75 20.49
N GLY A 263 13.32 -22.05 19.79
CA GLY A 263 12.09 -22.55 20.39
C GLY A 263 11.12 -23.05 19.32
N TYR A 264 9.87 -23.25 19.72
CA TYR A 264 8.85 -23.82 18.85
C TYR A 264 7.56 -23.03 18.95
N LEU A 265 6.92 -22.83 17.80
CA LEU A 265 5.60 -22.22 17.73
C LEU A 265 4.57 -23.15 18.37
N ARG A 266 3.66 -22.57 19.16
CA ARG A 266 2.51 -23.24 19.75
C ARG A 266 1.26 -22.41 19.59
N LYS A 267 0.13 -23.06 19.29
CA LYS A 267 -1.19 -22.42 19.24
C LYS A 267 -2.01 -22.82 20.46
N LYS A 268 -2.36 -21.86 21.30
CA LYS A 268 -3.17 -22.04 22.50
C LYS A 268 -4.32 -21.04 22.47
N ASP A 269 -5.55 -21.51 22.61
CA ASP A 269 -6.77 -20.67 22.66
C ASP A 269 -6.86 -19.63 21.52
N GLY A 270 -6.48 -20.05 20.30
CA GLY A 270 -6.49 -19.17 19.12
C GLY A 270 -5.30 -18.21 18.98
N THR A 271 -4.44 -18.09 20.00
CA THR A 271 -3.27 -17.19 20.00
C THR A 271 -1.95 -17.94 19.82
N TRP A 272 -0.92 -17.23 19.36
CA TRP A 272 0.40 -17.81 19.12
C TRP A 272 1.36 -17.60 20.29
N TRP A 273 2.12 -18.64 20.60
CA TRP A 273 3.06 -18.70 21.71
C TRP A 273 4.38 -19.32 21.24
N ILE A 274 5.45 -19.01 21.96
CA ILE A 274 6.75 -19.65 21.82
C ILE A 274 6.94 -20.58 23.01
N GLN A 275 7.13 -21.86 22.77
CA GLN A 275 7.68 -22.80 23.75
C GLN A 275 9.21 -22.76 23.65
N PRO A 276 9.94 -22.34 24.70
CA PRO A 276 11.40 -22.34 24.68
C PRO A 276 11.98 -23.75 24.41
N ALA A 277 13.12 -23.81 23.73
CA ALA A 277 13.90 -25.04 23.63
C ALA A 277 14.68 -25.31 24.92
N LYS A 278 15.01 -26.58 25.17
CA LYS A 278 15.89 -26.99 26.26
C LYS A 278 17.26 -26.33 26.11
N LYS A 279 17.86 -26.04 27.27
CA LYS A 279 19.22 -25.52 27.36
C LYS A 279 20.21 -26.66 27.54
N ASP A 280 21.30 -26.66 26.78
CA ASP A 280 22.44 -27.53 27.08
C ASP A 280 23.18 -27.05 28.35
N PHE A 281 24.24 -27.77 28.74
CA PHE A 281 25.06 -27.39 29.90
C PHE A 281 25.80 -26.05 29.72
N ASN A 282 25.92 -25.54 28.49
CA ASN A 282 26.44 -24.21 28.18
C ASN A 282 25.36 -23.12 28.12
N LYS A 283 24.10 -23.47 28.40
CA LYS A 283 22.90 -22.63 28.29
C LYS A 283 22.51 -22.27 26.85
N GLU A 284 23.00 -22.99 25.86
CA GLU A 284 22.60 -22.84 24.47
C GLU A 284 21.25 -23.51 24.22
N THR A 285 20.41 -22.87 23.42
CA THR A 285 19.10 -23.40 23.00
C THR A 285 19.14 -23.99 21.58
N PHE A 286 20.26 -23.78 20.87
CA PHE A 286 20.54 -24.33 19.55
C PHE A 286 22.05 -24.29 19.28
N VAL A 287 22.50 -25.03 18.27
CA VAL A 287 23.90 -25.06 17.83
C VAL A 287 24.01 -24.88 16.32
N HIS A 288 25.20 -24.57 15.84
CA HIS A 288 25.51 -24.60 14.41
C HIS A 288 25.94 -26.00 13.98
N VAL A 289 25.57 -26.42 12.78
CA VAL A 289 25.96 -27.71 12.21
C VAL A 289 26.47 -27.49 10.80
N GLU A 290 27.65 -28.05 10.48
CA GLU A 290 28.29 -27.93 9.17
C GLU A 290 27.51 -28.63 8.05
N TYR A 291 27.55 -28.07 6.84
CA TYR A 291 26.91 -28.66 5.66
C TYR A 291 27.46 -30.06 5.36
N ASP A 292 28.77 -30.22 5.47
CA ASP A 292 29.46 -31.48 5.19
C ASP A 292 29.17 -32.55 6.26
N VAL A 293 28.57 -32.17 7.38
CA VAL A 293 28.17 -33.07 8.47
C VAL A 293 26.75 -33.62 8.26
N VAL A 294 25.86 -32.85 7.62
CA VAL A 294 24.44 -33.20 7.46
C VAL A 294 23.98 -33.09 6.01
N CYS A 295 23.77 -31.88 5.51
CA CYS A 295 23.29 -31.64 4.15
C CYS A 295 23.60 -30.22 3.69
N LYS A 296 23.62 -30.02 2.37
CA LYS A 296 23.77 -28.70 1.75
C LYS A 296 22.56 -27.77 2.04
N GLY A 297 22.75 -26.49 1.75
CA GLY A 297 21.70 -25.47 1.82
C GLY A 297 20.52 -25.73 0.88
N HIS A 298 19.32 -25.32 1.29
CA HIS A 298 18.12 -25.30 0.44
C HIS A 298 18.32 -24.39 -0.77
N ASP A 299 17.78 -24.75 -1.95
CA ASP A 299 17.86 -23.87 -3.12
C ASP A 299 16.96 -22.64 -2.92
N PRO A 300 17.50 -21.39 -2.97
CA PRO A 300 16.70 -20.18 -2.77
C PRO A 300 15.51 -19.99 -3.72
N GLU A 301 15.49 -20.68 -4.87
CA GLU A 301 14.40 -20.62 -5.86
C GLU A 301 13.27 -21.64 -5.57
N ASP A 302 13.55 -22.68 -4.77
CA ASP A 302 12.60 -23.74 -4.45
C ASP A 302 11.71 -23.38 -3.26
N ASP A 303 10.50 -23.95 -3.24
CA ASP A 303 9.61 -23.86 -2.07
C ASP A 303 10.15 -24.67 -0.89
N TYR A 304 10.00 -24.12 0.31
CA TYR A 304 10.31 -24.85 1.53
C TYR A 304 9.24 -25.91 1.79
N THR A 305 9.66 -27.09 2.23
CA THR A 305 8.83 -28.26 2.51
C THR A 305 9.07 -28.78 3.92
N ALA A 306 8.29 -29.79 4.35
CA ALA A 306 8.55 -30.48 5.61
C ALA A 306 9.96 -31.11 5.66
N GLY A 307 10.54 -31.48 4.51
CA GLY A 307 11.90 -32.03 4.41
C GLY A 307 13.02 -31.03 4.71
N ASP A 308 12.70 -29.75 4.91
CA ASP A 308 13.66 -28.73 5.36
C ASP A 308 13.81 -28.69 6.88
N LEU A 309 12.99 -29.45 7.61
CA LEU A 309 13.06 -29.65 9.05
C LEU A 309 13.49 -31.09 9.30
N ILE A 310 14.72 -31.28 9.77
CA ILE A 310 15.30 -32.63 9.92
C ILE A 310 15.50 -32.92 11.40
N ASP A 311 14.76 -33.89 11.92
CA ASP A 311 14.99 -34.44 13.25
C ASP A 311 16.36 -35.12 13.30
N ILE A 312 17.20 -34.70 14.23
CA ILE A 312 18.55 -35.25 14.44
C ILE A 312 18.82 -35.42 15.93
N PHE A 313 19.74 -36.31 16.25
CA PHE A 313 20.38 -36.34 17.56
C PHE A 313 21.78 -35.76 17.42
N ILE A 314 22.18 -34.87 18.34
CA ILE A 314 23.49 -34.23 18.32
C ILE A 314 24.20 -34.40 19.64
N ARG A 315 25.51 -34.68 19.63
CA ARG A 315 26.34 -34.58 20.83
C ARG A 315 26.56 -33.08 21.12
N PRO A 316 26.09 -32.52 22.25
CA PRO A 316 26.24 -31.10 22.52
C PRO A 316 27.74 -30.70 22.55
N PRO A 317 28.13 -29.57 21.91
CA PRO A 317 29.50 -29.08 21.95
C PRO A 317 29.96 -28.81 23.39
N LYS A 318 31.25 -29.04 23.69
CA LYS A 318 31.84 -28.73 25.02
C LYS A 318 31.80 -27.26 25.41
N GLY A 319 31.50 -26.39 24.46
CA GLY A 319 31.40 -24.94 24.64
C GLY A 319 31.55 -24.23 23.30
N ARG A 320 31.52 -22.89 23.34
CA ARG A 320 31.75 -22.07 22.15
C ARG A 320 33.23 -22.04 21.76
N ILE A 321 33.54 -22.30 20.49
CA ILE A 321 34.89 -22.21 19.93
C ILE A 321 35.06 -20.95 19.06
N ASN A 322 36.30 -20.46 18.94
CA ASN A 322 36.61 -19.34 18.04
C ASN A 322 36.84 -19.86 16.62
N ARG A 323 36.08 -19.34 15.65
CA ARG A 323 36.32 -19.52 14.22
C ARG A 323 36.71 -18.19 13.59
N THR A 324 37.92 -18.12 13.03
CA THR A 324 38.47 -16.88 12.46
C THR A 324 38.52 -16.97 10.95
N ASN A 325 37.90 -15.99 10.30
CA ASN A 325 38.16 -15.65 8.91
C ASN A 325 38.48 -14.14 8.86
N ARG A 326 37.64 -13.31 8.21
CA ARG A 326 37.75 -11.84 8.30
C ARG A 326 37.37 -11.27 9.67
N VAL A 327 36.52 -12.01 10.39
CA VAL A 327 36.11 -11.77 11.76
C VAL A 327 36.22 -13.09 12.52
N THR A 328 36.41 -13.02 13.83
CA THR A 328 36.40 -14.14 14.76
C THR A 328 34.99 -14.28 15.34
N LEU A 329 34.37 -15.43 15.12
CA LEU A 329 33.06 -15.77 15.68
C LEU A 329 33.27 -16.81 16.78
N ARG A 330 32.75 -16.58 17.98
CA ARG A 330 32.74 -17.52 19.09
C ARG A 330 31.38 -18.18 19.18
N LEU A 331 31.26 -19.42 18.73
CA LEU A 331 29.99 -20.12 18.55
C LEU A 331 30.02 -21.58 19.00
N ALA A 332 28.86 -22.11 19.40
CA ALA A 332 28.65 -23.53 19.60
C ALA A 332 28.39 -24.18 18.22
N VAL A 333 29.25 -25.13 17.84
CA VAL A 333 29.23 -25.75 16.51
C VAL A 333 29.56 -27.24 16.59
N VAL A 334 28.88 -28.02 15.77
CA VAL A 334 29.10 -29.45 15.54
C VAL A 334 29.81 -29.61 14.20
N GLU A 335 31.05 -30.09 14.24
CA GLU A 335 31.96 -30.17 13.07
C GLU A 335 32.20 -31.60 12.57
N LYS A 336 31.79 -32.62 13.34
CA LYS A 336 32.08 -34.03 13.04
C LYS A 336 30.81 -34.81 12.77
N ALA A 337 30.83 -35.64 11.71
CA ALA A 337 29.75 -36.59 11.42
C ALA A 337 29.49 -37.56 12.57
N SER A 338 30.51 -37.94 13.33
CA SER A 338 30.37 -38.81 14.52
C SER A 338 29.58 -38.18 15.67
N ASP A 339 29.32 -36.88 15.63
CA ASP A 339 28.58 -36.12 16.64
C ASP A 339 27.14 -35.82 16.19
N VAL A 340 26.68 -36.41 15.09
CA VAL A 340 25.31 -36.34 14.58
C VAL A 340 24.79 -37.73 14.25
N ASP A 341 23.56 -38.02 14.66
CA ASP A 341 22.83 -39.24 14.29
C ASP A 341 21.48 -38.88 13.65
N GLN A 342 21.19 -39.52 12.51
CA GLN A 342 19.94 -39.37 11.73
C GLN A 342 19.14 -40.68 11.66
N THR A 343 19.56 -41.71 12.39
CA THR A 343 19.00 -43.07 12.32
C THR A 343 17.73 -43.22 13.15
N GLY A 344 17.44 -42.27 14.04
CA GLY A 344 16.23 -42.20 14.86
C GLY A 344 16.36 -42.78 16.26
N TYR A 345 17.48 -43.42 16.61
CA TYR A 345 17.76 -43.91 17.97
C TYR A 345 18.67 -42.93 18.71
N LYS A 346 18.27 -42.45 19.91
CA LYS A 346 19.05 -41.50 20.73
C LYS A 346 20.34 -42.17 21.25
N PRO A 347 21.54 -41.84 20.73
CA PRO A 347 22.78 -42.40 21.28
C PRO A 347 23.09 -41.82 22.66
N ALA A 348 23.88 -42.54 23.46
CA ALA A 348 24.28 -42.07 24.78
C ALA A 348 25.07 -40.75 24.70
N GLY A 349 24.63 -39.73 25.45
CA GLY A 349 25.25 -38.40 25.49
C GLY A 349 24.89 -37.48 24.32
N PHE A 350 23.90 -37.85 23.50
CA PHE A 350 23.33 -37.00 22.47
C PHE A 350 22.01 -36.39 22.95
N GLU A 351 21.62 -35.27 22.37
CA GLU A 351 20.33 -34.61 22.61
C GLU A 351 19.54 -34.48 21.32
N LYS A 352 18.20 -34.56 21.43
CA LYS A 352 17.31 -34.40 20.29
C LYS A 352 17.29 -32.94 19.85
N ALA A 353 17.36 -32.70 18.55
CA ALA A 353 17.29 -31.38 17.96
C ALA A 353 16.61 -31.41 16.58
N VAL A 354 16.09 -30.27 16.14
CA VAL A 354 15.53 -30.07 14.80
C VAL A 354 16.49 -29.17 14.01
N LEU A 355 17.10 -29.73 12.97
CA LEU A 355 17.92 -28.98 12.02
C LEU A 355 17.02 -28.15 11.10
N VAL A 356 17.23 -26.84 11.07
CA VAL A 356 16.54 -25.94 10.15
C VAL A 356 17.39 -25.76 8.90
N ARG A 357 17.08 -26.52 7.83
CA ARG A 357 17.75 -26.41 6.53
C ARG A 357 17.38 -25.07 5.91
N SER A 358 18.37 -24.17 5.81
CA SER A 358 18.14 -22.78 5.40
C SER A 358 18.80 -22.46 4.07
N GLY A 359 18.19 -21.55 3.30
CA GLY A 359 18.59 -21.19 1.94
C GLY A 359 20.10 -21.00 1.73
N HIS A 360 20.62 -21.59 0.65
CA HIS A 360 22.03 -21.58 0.27
C HIS A 360 22.45 -20.20 -0.22
N MET A 361 23.65 -19.77 0.17
CA MET A 361 24.25 -18.53 -0.30
C MET A 361 25.76 -18.75 -0.45
N ARG A 362 26.38 -18.04 -1.39
CA ARG A 362 27.84 -18.09 -1.59
C ARG A 362 28.57 -17.79 -0.28
N GLY A 363 29.38 -18.75 0.19
CA GLY A 363 30.17 -18.65 1.42
C GLY A 363 29.47 -19.17 2.69
N LYS A 364 28.19 -19.53 2.60
CA LYS A 364 27.47 -20.19 3.71
C LYS A 364 27.77 -21.69 3.72
N HIS A 365 28.07 -22.21 4.92
CA HIS A 365 28.46 -23.59 5.14
C HIS A 365 27.81 -24.21 6.38
N MET A 366 26.96 -23.49 7.11
CA MET A 366 26.33 -24.00 8.34
C MET A 366 24.81 -23.82 8.34
N HIS A 367 24.13 -24.74 9.01
CA HIS A 367 22.74 -24.66 9.47
C HIS A 367 22.69 -24.44 10.98
N CYS A 368 21.49 -24.24 11.53
CA CYS A 368 21.25 -24.24 12.96
C CYS A 368 20.35 -25.43 13.33
N ALA A 369 20.65 -26.10 14.44
CA ALA A 369 19.84 -27.16 15.03
C ALA A 369 19.33 -26.73 16.40
N ILE A 370 18.02 -26.66 16.57
CA ILE A 370 17.34 -26.23 17.79
C ILE A 370 17.07 -27.44 18.67
N TYR A 371 17.46 -27.41 19.95
CA TYR A 371 17.18 -28.50 20.88
C TYR A 371 15.67 -28.68 21.07
N GLU A 372 15.24 -29.88 21.46
CA GLU A 372 13.83 -30.19 21.71
C GLU A 372 13.13 -29.20 22.68
N SER A 373 11.79 -29.12 22.62
CA SER A 373 11.02 -28.20 23.46
C SER A 373 11.24 -28.49 24.95
N ASP A 374 11.36 -27.43 25.74
CA ASP A 374 11.36 -27.52 27.20
C ASP A 374 9.94 -27.36 27.71
N ASP A 375 9.22 -28.46 27.87
CA ASP A 375 7.82 -28.44 28.32
C ASP A 375 7.65 -27.93 29.77
N LYS A 376 8.76 -27.75 30.50
CA LYS A 376 8.76 -27.17 31.86
C LYS A 376 8.99 -25.66 31.86
N ALA A 377 9.46 -25.08 30.75
CA ALA A 377 9.67 -23.66 30.64
C ALA A 377 8.33 -22.93 30.40
N ASP A 378 8.19 -21.75 31.00
CA ASP A 378 7.03 -20.90 30.75
C ASP A 378 6.97 -20.52 29.26
N SER A 379 5.79 -20.68 28.66
CA SER A 379 5.56 -20.24 27.28
C SER A 379 5.57 -18.71 27.19
N ILE A 380 6.08 -18.17 26.10
CA ILE A 380 6.13 -16.73 25.85
C ILE A 380 5.02 -16.39 24.84
N GLN A 381 4.06 -15.55 25.22
CA GLN A 381 3.02 -15.12 24.31
C GLN A 381 3.60 -14.25 23.20
N ILE A 382 3.19 -14.50 21.94
CA ILE A 382 3.48 -13.59 20.83
C ILE A 382 2.33 -12.58 20.77
N PRO A 383 2.58 -11.28 20.97
CA PRO A 383 1.53 -10.27 20.84
C PRO A 383 0.93 -10.27 19.43
N ASP A 384 -0.39 -10.11 19.29
CA ASP A 384 -1.07 -10.15 17.99
C ASP A 384 -0.51 -9.13 16.99
N LYS A 385 -0.21 -7.91 17.45
CA LYS A 385 0.45 -6.87 16.62
C LYS A 385 1.80 -7.35 16.06
N MET A 386 2.56 -8.12 16.85
CA MET A 386 3.84 -8.69 16.44
C MET A 386 3.67 -9.83 15.43
N TRP A 387 2.68 -10.70 15.65
CA TRP A 387 2.34 -11.77 14.71
C TRP A 387 1.89 -11.21 13.36
N HIS A 388 0.99 -10.22 13.35
CA HIS A 388 0.55 -9.56 12.12
C HIS A 388 1.70 -8.89 11.37
N LEU A 389 2.64 -8.25 12.08
CA LEU A 389 3.82 -7.68 11.44
C LEU A 389 4.70 -8.73 10.77
N TYR A 390 4.81 -9.91 11.38
CA TYR A 390 5.50 -11.05 10.79
C TYR A 390 4.76 -11.61 9.56
N GLU A 391 3.43 -11.74 9.61
CA GLU A 391 2.63 -12.21 8.48
C GLU A 391 2.75 -11.28 7.27
N GLU A 392 2.64 -9.96 7.49
CA GLU A 392 2.87 -8.96 6.44
C GLU A 392 4.29 -9.06 5.84
N ASP A 393 5.32 -9.36 6.65
CA ASP A 393 6.67 -9.60 6.11
C ASP A 393 6.80 -10.90 5.31
N ARG A 394 6.21 -11.97 5.83
CA ARG A 394 6.24 -13.32 5.25
C ARG A 394 5.63 -13.31 3.85
N ASP A 395 4.51 -12.61 3.69
CA ASP A 395 3.70 -12.62 2.48
C ASP A 395 4.15 -11.55 1.45
N MET A 396 5.11 -10.69 1.83
CA MET A 396 5.77 -9.77 0.89
C MET A 396 6.69 -10.51 -0.10
N ALA A 397 6.42 -10.37 -1.40
CA ALA A 397 7.29 -10.88 -2.46
C ALA A 397 8.65 -10.16 -2.47
N ARG A 398 9.74 -10.86 -2.14
CA ARG A 398 11.09 -10.28 -1.99
C ARG A 398 12.18 -10.92 -2.85
N GLY A 399 11.79 -11.74 -3.83
CA GLY A 399 12.68 -12.38 -4.82
C GLY A 399 13.15 -13.78 -4.42
N PHE A 400 13.61 -13.97 -3.17
CA PHE A 400 13.95 -15.29 -2.64
C PHE A 400 12.86 -15.81 -1.72
N LYS A 401 12.59 -17.11 -1.79
CA LYS A 401 11.64 -17.77 -0.89
C LYS A 401 12.21 -17.87 0.52
N THR A 402 11.36 -17.72 1.51
CA THR A 402 11.71 -17.85 2.93
C THR A 402 10.83 -18.89 3.58
N ARG A 403 11.42 -19.73 4.45
CA ARG A 403 10.66 -20.71 5.22
C ARG A 403 9.57 -20.01 6.01
N PRO A 404 8.28 -20.34 5.82
CA PRO A 404 7.22 -19.71 6.58
C PRO A 404 7.06 -20.36 7.96
N LEU A 405 6.48 -19.62 8.89
CA LEU A 405 5.93 -20.11 10.16
C LEU A 405 4.42 -20.08 9.99
N LYS A 406 3.78 -21.23 10.10
CA LYS A 406 2.34 -21.42 9.87
C LYS A 406 1.71 -22.45 10.79
N ASN A 407 2.48 -23.44 11.22
CA ASN A 407 1.94 -24.62 11.89
C ASN A 407 2.34 -24.66 13.36
N ASP A 408 1.46 -25.19 14.20
CA ASP A 408 1.83 -25.64 15.54
C ASP A 408 2.99 -26.64 15.43
N GLY A 409 4.04 -26.46 16.22
CA GLY A 409 5.25 -27.28 16.11
C GLY A 409 6.40 -26.63 15.37
N ASP A 410 6.17 -25.58 14.55
CA ASP A 410 7.24 -25.02 13.72
C ASP A 410 8.42 -24.52 14.57
N PRO A 411 9.67 -24.98 14.30
CA PRO A 411 10.83 -24.46 14.99
C PRO A 411 11.03 -23.00 14.62
N LEU A 412 11.48 -22.16 15.55
CA LEU A 412 11.70 -20.74 15.30
C LEU A 412 12.87 -20.19 16.13
N PHE A 413 13.36 -19.04 15.72
CA PHE A 413 14.34 -18.26 16.47
C PHE A 413 13.68 -17.00 17.00
N TYR A 414 14.04 -16.59 18.20
CA TYR A 414 13.51 -15.38 18.81
C TYR A 414 14.59 -14.61 19.55
N LEU A 415 14.40 -13.30 19.62
CA LEU A 415 15.25 -12.38 20.34
C LEU A 415 14.51 -11.91 21.59
N VAL A 416 15.18 -11.99 22.73
CA VAL A 416 14.69 -11.41 23.99
C VAL A 416 15.56 -10.24 24.41
N ASP A 417 14.98 -9.32 25.16
CA ASP A 417 15.69 -8.29 25.91
C ASP A 417 15.33 -8.38 27.39
N VAL A 418 16.17 -7.83 28.26
CA VAL A 418 15.91 -7.79 29.71
C VAL A 418 15.53 -6.38 30.09
N VAL A 419 14.24 -6.17 30.34
CA VAL A 419 13.67 -4.88 30.77
C VAL A 419 13.16 -5.04 32.19
N ASP A 420 13.64 -4.20 33.10
CA ASP A 420 13.29 -4.24 34.54
C ASP A 420 13.48 -5.63 35.19
N GLY A 421 14.52 -6.35 34.76
CA GLY A 421 14.84 -7.69 35.26
C GLY A 421 13.93 -8.80 34.72
N LYS A 422 13.00 -8.51 33.82
CA LYS A 422 12.14 -9.49 33.14
C LYS A 422 12.55 -9.65 31.68
N GLU A 423 12.56 -10.89 31.21
CA GLU A 423 12.76 -11.17 29.79
C GLU A 423 11.51 -10.79 29.00
N GLN A 424 11.68 -9.97 27.98
CA GLN A 424 10.63 -9.58 27.05
C GLN A 424 10.98 -10.02 25.64
N LEU A 425 9.99 -10.51 24.91
CA LEU A 425 10.13 -10.86 23.50
C LEU A 425 10.30 -9.59 22.67
N VAL A 426 11.42 -9.47 21.95
CA VAL A 426 11.65 -8.38 20.99
C VAL A 426 11.02 -8.72 19.65
N PHE A 427 11.38 -9.87 19.08
CA PHE A 427 10.81 -10.37 17.83
C PHE A 427 11.22 -11.83 17.57
N PHE A 428 10.67 -12.43 16.50
CA PHE A 428 10.95 -13.81 16.12
C PHE A 428 11.02 -14.01 14.60
N GLY A 429 11.51 -15.16 14.17
CA GLY A 429 11.46 -15.54 12.77
C GLY A 429 11.94 -16.95 12.45
N PRO A 430 11.80 -17.36 11.18
CA PRO A 430 11.92 -18.76 10.79
C PRO A 430 13.37 -19.29 10.69
N THR A 431 14.35 -18.38 10.66
CA THR A 431 15.78 -18.67 10.56
C THR A 431 16.54 -17.67 11.42
N MET A 432 17.67 -18.05 11.99
CA MET A 432 18.40 -17.24 12.98
C MET A 432 18.69 -15.79 12.56
N MET A 433 18.98 -15.53 11.27
CA MET A 433 19.18 -14.17 10.74
C MET A 433 17.86 -13.59 10.20
N PHE A 434 16.83 -13.57 11.05
CA PHE A 434 15.49 -13.08 10.71
C PHE A 434 15.43 -11.55 10.60
N ARG A 435 14.36 -11.03 9.99
CA ARG A 435 14.14 -9.58 9.91
C ARG A 435 13.66 -9.07 11.25
N LEU A 436 14.13 -7.89 11.63
CA LEU A 436 13.70 -7.21 12.85
C LEU A 436 12.80 -6.03 12.47
N PRO A 437 11.77 -5.71 13.27
CA PRO A 437 11.12 -4.41 13.19
C PRO A 437 12.09 -3.31 13.62
N TYR A 438 11.93 -2.10 13.08
CA TYR A 438 12.50 -0.92 13.72
C TYR A 438 11.70 -0.58 14.98
N ASP A 439 12.39 0.03 15.94
CA ASP A 439 11.85 0.37 17.25
C ASP A 439 10.74 1.44 17.11
N GLU A 440 10.88 2.37 16.15
CA GLU A 440 9.90 3.42 15.85
C GLU A 440 9.10 3.13 14.57
N SER A 441 7.84 3.57 14.54
CA SER A 441 6.99 3.62 13.34
C SER A 441 7.34 4.82 12.46
N ILE A 442 6.84 4.85 11.22
CA ILE A 442 7.26 5.87 10.24
C ILE A 442 6.64 7.24 10.52
N ASN A 443 5.47 7.31 11.15
CA ASN A 443 4.87 8.56 11.60
C ASN A 443 5.71 9.28 12.68
N ASN A 444 6.48 8.58 13.53
CA ASN A 444 7.38 9.20 14.52
C ASN A 444 8.45 10.10 13.85
N PHE A 445 8.81 9.79 12.60
CA PHE A 445 9.70 10.62 11.78
C PHE A 445 9.02 11.89 11.23
N VAL A 446 7.80 12.20 11.68
CA VAL A 446 7.06 13.43 11.42
C VAL A 446 6.82 14.12 12.77
N PRO A 447 7.29 15.36 12.97
CA PRO A 447 7.05 16.08 14.23
C PRO A 447 5.57 16.22 14.56
N ASP A 448 5.17 15.99 15.82
CA ASP A 448 3.77 16.01 16.28
C ASP A 448 3.03 17.31 15.90
N ARG A 449 3.72 18.45 15.98
CA ARG A 449 3.17 19.77 15.63
C ARG A 449 2.70 19.91 14.17
N ILE A 450 3.11 19.02 13.28
CA ILE A 450 2.63 18.98 11.88
C ILE A 450 1.84 17.69 11.55
N LEU A 451 2.00 16.65 12.38
CA LEU A 451 1.25 15.40 12.24
C LEU A 451 -0.17 15.52 12.82
N LYS A 452 -0.31 16.11 14.01
CA LYS A 452 -1.58 16.21 14.75
C LYS A 452 -1.82 17.62 15.33
N PRO A 453 -1.79 18.69 14.53
CA PRO A 453 -2.16 20.01 15.04
C PRO A 453 -3.66 20.06 15.33
N CYS A 454 -4.03 20.78 16.39
CA CYS A 454 -5.42 21.06 16.74
C CYS A 454 -6.00 22.10 15.75
N GLY A 455 -7.15 21.81 15.14
CA GLY A 455 -7.81 22.69 14.16
C GLY A 455 -7.87 22.10 12.76
N ILE A 456 -8.52 22.82 11.85
CA ILE A 456 -8.74 22.39 10.46
C ILE A 456 -7.70 23.06 9.56
N ASP A 457 -7.07 22.31 8.66
CA ASP A 457 -6.22 22.88 7.61
C ASP A 457 -7.00 23.23 6.33
N LEU A 458 -6.37 23.98 5.43
CA LEU A 458 -7.02 24.46 4.20
C LEU A 458 -7.52 23.33 3.29
N ALA A 459 -6.79 22.21 3.20
CA ALA A 459 -7.19 21.09 2.37
C ALA A 459 -8.38 20.33 3.00
N GLU A 460 -8.38 20.15 4.32
CA GLU A 460 -9.50 19.60 5.07
C GLU A 460 -10.74 20.49 4.94
N ALA A 461 -10.60 21.81 5.03
CA ALA A 461 -11.70 22.76 4.89
C ALA A 461 -12.38 22.65 3.52
N ILE A 462 -11.61 22.57 2.44
CA ILE A 462 -12.13 22.54 1.06
C ILE A 462 -12.65 21.15 0.69
N PHE A 463 -11.86 20.12 0.94
CA PHE A 463 -12.12 18.77 0.44
C PHE A 463 -12.81 17.86 1.45
N GLY A 464 -12.94 18.29 2.70
CA GLY A 464 -13.44 17.48 3.80
C GLY A 464 -12.38 16.51 4.34
N TYR A 465 -12.71 15.85 5.44
CA TYR A 465 -11.88 14.80 6.04
C TYR A 465 -12.76 13.80 6.77
N ILE A 466 -12.17 12.64 7.01
CA ILE A 466 -12.72 11.58 7.83
C ILE A 466 -11.59 11.22 8.78
N ASP A 467 -11.78 11.42 10.08
CA ASP A 467 -10.77 11.13 11.09
C ASP A 467 -10.67 9.62 11.38
N GLU A 468 -9.67 9.22 12.18
CA GLU A 468 -9.32 7.83 12.48
C GLU A 468 -10.53 7.00 12.93
N GLU A 469 -10.68 5.85 12.27
CA GLU A 469 -11.55 4.77 12.71
C GLU A 469 -10.97 4.17 13.98
N LEU A 470 -11.49 4.57 15.13
CA LEU A 470 -11.08 4.02 16.41
C LEU A 470 -11.71 2.65 16.57
N PHE A 471 -10.88 1.60 16.58
CA PHE A 471 -11.32 0.27 16.98
C PHE A 471 -11.91 0.36 18.39
N LEU A 472 -13.21 0.09 18.50
CA LEU A 472 -13.93 0.08 19.76
C LEU A 472 -13.70 -1.27 20.46
N PHE A 473 -14.17 -2.35 19.84
CA PHE A 473 -14.05 -3.71 20.34
C PHE A 473 -14.37 -4.73 19.24
N SER A 474 -14.02 -5.99 19.47
CA SER A 474 -14.41 -7.10 18.61
C SER A 474 -15.76 -7.64 19.09
N TRP A 475 -16.78 -7.57 18.22
CA TRP A 475 -18.14 -8.01 18.50
C TRP A 475 -18.20 -9.48 18.90
N ASP A 476 -17.35 -10.33 18.30
CA ASP A 476 -17.38 -11.78 18.53
C ASP A 476 -16.67 -12.21 19.82
N SER A 477 -15.77 -11.38 20.36
CA SER A 477 -14.96 -11.70 21.55
C SER A 477 -15.25 -10.82 22.78
N VAL A 478 -16.15 -9.84 22.66
CA VAL A 478 -16.57 -9.00 23.79
C VAL A 478 -17.41 -9.81 24.77
N SER A 479 -16.81 -10.09 25.93
CA SER A 479 -17.42 -10.71 27.11
C SER A 479 -16.66 -10.24 28.36
N GLU A 480 -17.09 -10.66 29.54
CA GLU A 480 -16.76 -10.11 30.88
C GLU A 480 -15.25 -9.94 31.22
N ASN A 481 -14.30 -10.42 30.40
CA ASN A 481 -12.86 -10.19 30.58
C ASN A 481 -12.15 -9.42 29.44
N ASN A 482 -12.86 -9.03 28.37
CA ASN A 482 -12.31 -8.30 27.21
C ASN A 482 -13.07 -6.97 26.92
N GLY A 483 -13.95 -6.56 27.83
CA GLY A 483 -14.82 -5.38 27.70
C GLY A 483 -14.19 -4.04 28.08
N ASP A 484 -13.02 -4.05 28.73
CA ASP A 484 -12.39 -2.85 29.32
C ASP A 484 -12.19 -1.73 28.30
N ARG A 485 -11.90 -2.08 27.05
CA ARG A 485 -11.75 -1.10 25.98
C ARG A 485 -13.07 -0.41 25.63
N LEU A 486 -14.17 -1.17 25.54
CA LEU A 486 -15.49 -0.60 25.28
C LEU A 486 -15.91 0.34 26.41
N LEU A 487 -15.72 -0.07 27.67
CA LEU A 487 -16.06 0.77 28.83
C LEU A 487 -15.20 2.03 28.90
N ARG A 488 -13.88 1.91 28.61
CA ARG A 488 -12.97 3.05 28.56
C ARG A 488 -13.38 4.05 27.48
N VAL A 489 -13.73 3.57 26.29
CA VAL A 489 -14.15 4.47 25.19
C VAL A 489 -15.49 5.14 25.52
N LEU A 490 -16.45 4.42 26.13
CA LEU A 490 -17.69 5.03 26.60
C LEU A 490 -17.43 6.19 27.59
N LYS A 491 -16.48 6.00 28.51
CA LYS A 491 -16.04 7.04 29.43
C LYS A 491 -15.34 8.20 28.70
N ASP A 492 -14.26 7.91 27.99
CA ASP A 492 -13.32 8.91 27.48
C ASP A 492 -13.84 9.68 26.26
N ASP A 493 -14.62 9.04 25.37
CA ASP A 493 -15.07 9.62 24.10
C ASP A 493 -16.59 9.90 24.04
N PHE A 494 -17.39 9.31 24.94
CA PHE A 494 -18.87 9.48 24.96
C PHE A 494 -19.41 10.10 26.26
N ASP A 495 -18.54 10.63 27.13
CA ASP A 495 -18.89 11.22 28.43
C ASP A 495 -19.77 10.31 29.30
N ALA A 496 -19.59 8.99 29.19
CA ALA A 496 -20.32 8.00 29.98
C ALA A 496 -19.45 7.48 31.13
N ASP A 497 -19.05 8.38 32.04
CA ASP A 497 -18.23 8.07 33.23
C ASP A 497 -18.78 6.90 34.05
N TRP A 498 -20.10 6.75 34.08
CA TRP A 498 -20.79 5.67 34.77
C TRP A 498 -20.45 4.28 34.21
N ALA A 499 -20.01 4.17 32.95
CA ALA A 499 -19.70 2.89 32.31
C ALA A 499 -18.47 2.20 32.91
N GLU A 500 -17.65 2.90 33.69
CA GLU A 500 -16.49 2.31 34.36
C GLU A 500 -16.92 1.16 35.29
N ASN A 501 -16.39 -0.04 35.00
CA ASN A 501 -16.74 -1.32 35.64
C ASN A 501 -18.22 -1.75 35.51
N ALA A 502 -18.97 -1.24 34.54
CA ALA A 502 -20.34 -1.67 34.29
C ALA A 502 -20.40 -3.07 33.64
N PRO A 503 -21.37 -3.92 34.01
CA PRO A 503 -21.56 -5.22 33.37
C PRO A 503 -21.94 -5.07 31.89
N ILE A 504 -21.38 -5.94 31.05
CA ILE A 504 -21.65 -5.99 29.61
C ILE A 504 -22.41 -7.29 29.31
N ASN A 505 -23.65 -7.16 28.84
CA ASN A 505 -24.50 -8.29 28.49
C ASN A 505 -24.77 -8.32 26.99
N LYS A 506 -24.73 -9.50 26.36
CA LYS A 506 -25.09 -9.67 24.95
C LYS A 506 -26.42 -10.42 24.85
N SER A 507 -27.32 -9.95 23.99
CA SER A 507 -28.64 -10.56 23.79
C SER A 507 -28.56 -11.98 23.22
N ASP A 508 -29.59 -12.79 23.48
CA ASP A 508 -29.68 -14.18 23.00
C ASP A 508 -29.67 -14.30 21.47
N ASP A 509 -30.25 -13.31 20.78
CA ASP A 509 -30.22 -13.21 19.32
C ASP A 509 -28.86 -12.72 18.76
N ARG A 510 -27.92 -12.39 19.65
CA ARG A 510 -26.57 -11.87 19.38
C ARG A 510 -26.53 -10.59 18.54
N LYS A 511 -27.65 -9.84 18.47
CA LYS A 511 -27.76 -8.58 17.73
C LYS A 511 -27.53 -7.35 18.59
N THR A 512 -27.62 -7.47 19.91
CA THR A 512 -27.55 -6.32 20.82
C THR A 512 -26.56 -6.56 21.97
N ILE A 513 -25.83 -5.52 22.34
CA ILE A 513 -25.05 -5.45 23.58
C ILE A 513 -25.68 -4.39 24.48
N PHE A 514 -25.90 -4.75 25.75
CA PHE A 514 -26.44 -3.90 26.79
C PHE A 514 -25.39 -3.66 27.87
N ILE A 515 -25.22 -2.40 28.25
CA ILE A 515 -24.38 -1.98 29.36
C ILE A 515 -25.27 -1.15 30.26
N HIS A 516 -25.40 -1.54 31.51
CA HIS A 516 -26.29 -0.86 32.46
C HIS A 516 -25.59 -0.66 33.79
N LYS A 517 -25.75 0.52 34.38
CA LYS A 517 -25.36 0.81 35.76
C LYS A 517 -26.30 1.85 36.33
N ASP A 518 -27.01 1.47 37.38
CA ASP A 518 -28.05 2.29 38.02
C ASP A 518 -29.10 2.75 36.99
N GLU A 519 -29.34 4.06 36.86
CA GLU A 519 -30.31 4.64 35.90
C GLU A 519 -29.72 4.84 34.50
N ASN A 520 -28.42 4.64 34.32
CA ASN A 520 -27.74 4.87 33.05
C ASN A 520 -27.58 3.57 32.27
N SER A 521 -27.79 3.66 30.96
CA SER A 521 -27.59 2.55 30.03
C SER A 521 -26.98 2.99 28.69
N ALA A 522 -26.33 2.03 28.05
CA ALA A 522 -25.83 2.08 26.69
C ALA A 522 -26.24 0.80 25.97
N GLU A 523 -26.81 0.94 24.78
CA GLU A 523 -27.26 -0.15 23.92
C GLU A 523 -26.54 -0.07 22.58
N ILE A 524 -25.91 -1.16 22.14
CA ILE A 524 -25.29 -1.24 20.82
C ILE A 524 -26.03 -2.29 20.00
N VAL A 525 -26.61 -1.89 18.87
CA VAL A 525 -27.42 -2.76 18.01
C VAL A 525 -26.74 -2.91 16.64
N VAL A 526 -26.56 -4.14 16.19
CA VAL A 526 -26.06 -4.47 14.84
C VAL A 526 -27.22 -4.69 13.88
N ASP A 527 -27.12 -4.15 12.67
CA ASP A 527 -28.13 -4.32 11.62
C ASP A 527 -28.15 -5.76 11.06
N GLU A 528 -29.22 -6.12 10.33
CA GLU A 528 -29.41 -7.51 9.87
C GLU A 528 -28.33 -7.99 8.91
N LYS A 529 -27.74 -7.06 8.16
CA LYS A 529 -26.66 -7.33 7.20
C LYS A 529 -25.27 -7.35 7.86
N LYS A 530 -25.16 -6.95 9.14
CA LYS A 530 -23.91 -6.78 9.87
C LYS A 530 -22.94 -5.82 9.18
N GLU A 531 -23.49 -4.80 8.53
CA GLU A 531 -22.74 -3.74 7.84
C GLU A 531 -22.63 -2.48 8.72
N LYS A 532 -23.57 -2.27 9.65
CA LYS A 532 -23.63 -1.10 10.53
C LYS A 532 -24.07 -1.47 11.94
N ALA A 533 -23.58 -0.71 12.91
CA ALA A 533 -24.06 -0.76 14.28
C ALA A 533 -24.45 0.64 14.77
N THR A 534 -25.31 0.72 15.77
CA THR A 534 -25.70 2.00 16.39
C THR A 534 -25.54 1.89 17.89
N LEU A 535 -24.80 2.83 18.49
CA LEU A 535 -24.74 3.04 19.95
C LEU A 535 -25.83 4.04 20.35
N LYS A 536 -26.66 3.67 21.31
CA LYS A 536 -27.67 4.52 21.95
C LYS A 536 -27.37 4.66 23.42
N LEU A 537 -27.32 5.90 23.91
CA LEU A 537 -27.16 6.19 25.33
C LEU A 537 -28.52 6.57 25.92
N SER A 538 -28.74 6.21 27.18
CA SER A 538 -29.88 6.67 28.01
C SER A 538 -30.05 8.19 28.05
N SER A 539 -28.97 8.96 27.79
CA SER A 539 -29.00 10.42 27.60
C SER A 539 -29.76 10.90 26.34
N GLY A 540 -30.19 9.99 25.46
CA GLY A 540 -30.83 10.30 24.18
C GLY A 540 -29.85 10.51 23.02
N ARG A 541 -28.53 10.50 23.28
CA ARG A 541 -27.49 10.55 22.24
C ARG A 541 -27.41 9.21 21.49
N SER A 542 -27.25 9.28 20.17
CA SER A 542 -27.11 8.11 19.29
C SER A 542 -25.96 8.32 18.32
N HIS A 543 -25.16 7.28 18.09
CA HIS A 543 -23.96 7.32 17.26
C HIS A 543 -23.91 6.13 16.31
N ASP A 544 -23.60 6.40 15.05
CA ASP A 544 -23.36 5.36 14.05
C ASP A 544 -21.95 4.78 14.22
N LEU A 545 -21.87 3.46 14.24
CA LEU A 545 -20.65 2.68 14.35
C LEU A 545 -20.43 1.88 13.07
N LYS A 546 -19.17 1.74 12.68
CA LYS A 546 -18.77 0.98 11.50
C LYS A 546 -18.41 -0.45 11.89
N ILE A 547 -18.86 -1.41 11.09
CA ILE A 547 -18.52 -2.83 11.25
C ILE A 547 -17.53 -3.23 10.15
N LYS A 548 -16.50 -3.98 10.52
CA LYS A 548 -15.61 -4.66 9.58
C LYS A 548 -15.41 -6.11 9.96
N THR A 549 -15.31 -6.98 8.96
CA THR A 549 -14.91 -8.37 9.17
C THR A 549 -13.43 -8.51 8.89
N GLU A 550 -12.64 -8.78 9.94
CA GLU A 550 -11.19 -8.92 9.87
C GLU A 550 -10.81 -10.26 10.49
N ASN A 551 -10.07 -11.09 9.74
CA ASN A 551 -9.70 -12.45 10.15
C ASN A 551 -10.90 -13.35 10.56
N GLY A 552 -12.07 -13.13 9.94
CA GLY A 552 -13.29 -13.87 10.22
C GLY A 552 -14.05 -13.42 11.47
N MET A 553 -13.58 -12.37 12.17
CA MET A 553 -14.25 -11.77 13.31
C MET A 553 -14.87 -10.41 12.96
N LEU A 554 -16.03 -10.12 13.53
CA LEU A 554 -16.69 -8.82 13.43
C LEU A 554 -16.07 -7.84 14.42
N ASN A 555 -15.55 -6.73 13.90
CA ASN A 555 -14.91 -5.66 14.66
C ASN A 555 -15.71 -4.37 14.51
N ILE A 556 -15.92 -3.68 15.63
CA ILE A 556 -16.68 -2.42 15.71
C ILE A 556 -15.72 -1.25 15.82
N TYR A 557 -16.02 -0.19 15.07
CA TYR A 557 -15.24 1.04 15.00
C TYR A 557 -16.15 2.26 15.18
N TYR A 558 -15.64 3.32 15.80
CA TYR A 558 -16.31 4.62 15.88
C TYR A 558 -15.51 5.69 15.13
N MET A 559 -16.23 6.64 14.53
CA MET A 559 -15.67 7.79 13.81
C MET A 559 -15.61 8.98 14.75
N LYS A 560 -14.41 9.41 15.13
CA LYS A 560 -14.24 10.51 16.09
C LYS A 560 -14.76 11.84 15.55
N GLU A 561 -14.41 12.19 14.31
CA GLU A 561 -14.90 13.37 13.60
C GLU A 561 -14.95 13.13 12.08
N ALA A 562 -15.89 13.77 11.38
CA ALA A 562 -15.91 13.80 9.92
C ALA A 562 -16.53 15.09 9.41
N ARG A 563 -15.98 15.64 8.33
CA ARG A 563 -16.52 16.81 7.63
C ARG A 563 -16.63 16.56 6.14
N ALA A 564 -17.81 16.82 5.59
CA ALA A 564 -18.04 16.71 4.15
C ALA A 564 -17.26 17.78 3.38
N GLY A 565 -16.70 17.41 2.24
CA GLY A 565 -16.06 18.36 1.34
C GLY A 565 -17.07 19.31 0.70
N ARG A 566 -16.60 20.51 0.35
CA ARG A 566 -17.38 21.57 -0.33
C ARG A 566 -17.09 21.65 -1.83
N VAL A 567 -16.45 20.60 -2.38
CA VAL A 567 -16.09 20.50 -3.79
C VAL A 567 -16.44 19.12 -4.36
N PHE A 568 -16.90 19.11 -5.61
CA PHE A 568 -17.22 17.90 -6.36
C PHE A 568 -16.57 17.95 -7.74
N PHE A 569 -15.86 16.87 -8.10
CA PHE A 569 -15.17 16.73 -9.39
C PHE A 569 -15.95 15.76 -10.26
N THR A 570 -16.35 16.19 -11.45
CA THR A 570 -16.90 15.26 -12.45
C THR A 570 -15.79 14.39 -13.04
N ASP A 571 -16.17 13.26 -13.61
CA ASP A 571 -15.26 12.50 -14.46
C ASP A 571 -14.84 13.35 -15.67
N ALA A 572 -13.57 13.25 -16.04
CA ALA A 572 -13.03 13.87 -17.24
C ALA A 572 -13.33 13.00 -18.44
N LYS A 573 -14.15 13.50 -19.36
CA LYS A 573 -14.53 12.80 -20.58
C LYS A 573 -13.65 13.26 -21.74
N VAL A 574 -13.20 12.32 -22.56
CA VAL A 574 -12.44 12.65 -23.77
C VAL A 574 -13.29 13.53 -24.71
N GLU A 575 -12.69 14.56 -25.28
CA GLU A 575 -13.33 15.33 -26.35
C GLU A 575 -13.33 14.50 -27.65
N PRO A 576 -14.50 14.26 -28.26
CA PRO A 576 -14.56 13.51 -29.51
C PRO A 576 -13.91 14.34 -30.64
N LYS A 577 -12.85 13.82 -31.27
CA LYS A 577 -12.25 14.45 -32.46
C LYS A 577 -13.08 14.20 -33.73
N VAL A 578 -13.91 13.15 -33.76
CA VAL A 578 -14.84 12.77 -34.85
C VAL A 578 -16.00 11.97 -34.23
N GLU A 579 -17.23 12.02 -34.78
CA GLU A 579 -18.29 11.06 -34.42
C GLU A 579 -17.77 9.61 -34.57
N PRO A 580 -17.98 8.72 -33.59
CA PRO A 580 -17.31 7.43 -33.52
C PRO A 580 -17.88 6.42 -34.52
N LYS A 581 -17.56 6.58 -35.81
CA LYS A 581 -17.84 5.60 -36.87
C LYS A 581 -16.59 4.83 -37.34
N VAL A 582 -15.39 5.21 -36.90
CA VAL A 582 -14.11 4.61 -37.35
C VAL A 582 -13.48 3.75 -36.25
N GLU A 583 -12.68 2.74 -36.63
CA GLU A 583 -11.94 1.89 -35.70
C GLU A 583 -10.99 2.70 -34.78
N PRO A 584 -10.89 2.35 -33.49
CA PRO A 584 -10.24 3.13 -32.43
C PRO A 584 -8.73 3.37 -32.59
N THR A 585 -8.08 2.81 -33.61
CA THR A 585 -6.65 3.00 -33.90
C THR A 585 -6.37 4.16 -34.86
N THR A 586 -7.40 4.75 -35.44
CA THR A 586 -7.26 5.78 -36.49
C THR A 586 -7.45 7.21 -36.00
N ASP A 587 -7.88 7.43 -34.75
CA ASP A 587 -8.17 8.75 -34.17
C ASP A 587 -7.02 9.36 -33.34
N GLY A 588 -5.95 8.59 -33.09
CA GLY A 588 -4.77 9.00 -32.32
C GLY A 588 -4.95 8.97 -30.79
N THR A 589 -6.04 8.41 -30.27
CA THR A 589 -6.34 8.39 -28.82
C THR A 589 -5.42 7.47 -28.00
N TRP A 590 -5.08 6.30 -28.54
CA TRP A 590 -4.28 5.29 -27.83
C TRP A 590 -2.81 5.33 -28.21
N LEU A 591 -1.91 5.10 -27.24
CA LEU A 591 -0.47 5.05 -27.49
C LEU A 591 -0.09 3.90 -28.44
N ASN A 592 -0.77 2.76 -28.33
CA ASN A 592 -0.56 1.59 -29.18
C ASN A 592 -1.90 0.89 -29.46
N LYS A 593 -1.96 0.11 -30.55
CA LYS A 593 -3.15 -0.65 -30.96
C LYS A 593 -3.54 -1.67 -29.89
N GLU A 594 -2.59 -2.48 -29.48
CA GLU A 594 -2.75 -3.50 -28.44
C GLU A 594 -2.19 -3.03 -27.09
N PRO A 595 -2.66 -3.60 -25.96
CA PRO A 595 -2.02 -3.40 -24.66
C PRO A 595 -0.53 -3.72 -24.70
N ILE A 596 0.26 -2.92 -23.99
CA ILE A 596 1.71 -3.11 -23.87
C ILE A 596 2.07 -3.68 -22.50
N THR A 597 3.24 -4.30 -22.40
CA THR A 597 3.82 -4.70 -21.11
C THR A 597 4.82 -3.62 -20.66
N PRO A 598 4.52 -2.81 -19.64
CA PRO A 598 5.44 -1.77 -19.18
C PRO A 598 6.61 -2.37 -18.39
N LYS A 599 7.72 -1.64 -18.32
CA LYS A 599 8.81 -1.91 -17.37
C LYS A 599 8.24 -1.93 -15.94
N VAL A 600 8.86 -2.74 -15.07
CA VAL A 600 8.38 -2.97 -13.71
C VAL A 600 8.26 -1.66 -12.92
N LEU A 601 7.04 -1.33 -12.48
CA LEU A 601 6.73 -0.17 -11.63
C LEU A 601 7.01 -0.44 -10.14
N SER A 602 8.17 -1.00 -9.82
CA SER A 602 8.57 -1.36 -8.44
C SER A 602 9.02 -0.15 -7.65
N SER A 603 8.73 -0.09 -6.35
CA SER A 603 9.26 0.96 -5.46
C SER A 603 10.58 0.55 -4.79
N PRO A 604 11.44 1.51 -4.37
CA PRO A 604 12.61 1.22 -3.56
C PRO A 604 12.23 0.44 -2.29
N LYS A 605 13.06 -0.54 -1.92
CA LYS A 605 12.82 -1.35 -0.72
C LYS A 605 12.88 -0.48 0.55
N PRO A 606 12.21 -0.87 1.66
CA PRO A 606 12.32 -0.23 2.97
C PRO A 606 13.75 0.04 3.45
N THR A 607 14.70 -0.76 2.98
CA THR A 607 16.13 -0.58 3.28
C THR A 607 16.77 0.61 2.54
N SER A 608 16.05 1.35 1.70
CA SER A 608 16.52 2.53 0.96
C SER A 608 16.33 3.82 1.74
N PHE A 609 16.48 3.77 3.06
CA PHE A 609 16.25 4.87 4.00
C PHE A 609 16.98 6.16 3.61
N GLN A 610 18.15 6.04 2.97
CA GLN A 610 19.00 7.19 2.59
C GLN A 610 18.36 8.11 1.54
N HIS A 611 17.29 7.66 0.88
CA HIS A 611 16.49 8.50 -0.02
C HIS A 611 15.34 9.20 0.73
N TYR A 612 14.83 8.60 1.81
CA TYR A 612 13.58 9.00 2.45
C TYR A 612 13.78 9.77 3.75
N LEU A 613 14.95 9.68 4.38
CA LEU A 613 15.30 10.40 5.59
C LEU A 613 16.23 11.57 5.31
N VAL A 614 16.03 12.66 6.04
CA VAL A 614 16.95 13.80 6.09
C VAL A 614 18.34 13.33 6.53
N GLN A 615 19.40 13.91 5.95
CA GLN A 615 20.78 13.62 6.31
C GLN A 615 21.38 14.97 6.68
N ASP A 616 21.38 15.27 7.98
CA ASP A 616 21.75 16.56 8.54
C ASP A 616 23.17 16.48 9.11
N LEU A 617 24.10 17.25 8.55
CA LEU A 617 25.50 17.31 8.99
C LEU A 617 25.62 17.81 10.43
N GLN A 618 24.75 18.72 10.85
CA GLN A 618 24.74 19.25 12.23
C GLN A 618 24.30 18.18 13.24
N LYS A 619 23.61 17.12 12.77
CA LYS A 619 23.22 15.94 13.55
C LYS A 619 24.17 14.77 13.36
N ASN A 620 25.36 14.99 12.80
CA ASN A 620 26.36 13.96 12.49
C ASN A 620 25.90 12.93 11.44
N HIS A 621 24.96 13.30 10.56
CA HIS A 621 24.49 12.45 9.47
C HIS A 621 25.02 12.91 8.13
N ASN A 622 26.30 12.60 7.87
CA ASN A 622 26.96 13.05 6.65
C ASN A 622 26.45 12.31 5.40
N PRO A 623 25.83 13.01 4.41
CA PRO A 623 25.34 12.39 3.18
C PRO A 623 26.46 11.73 2.36
N ASP A 624 27.71 12.14 2.58
CA ASP A 624 28.90 11.64 1.94
C ASP A 624 29.57 10.49 2.69
N ASP A 625 29.10 10.02 3.85
CA ASP A 625 29.66 8.86 4.55
C ASP A 625 28.58 7.84 4.94
N LYS A 626 28.63 6.65 4.30
CA LYS A 626 27.69 5.56 4.60
C LYS A 626 27.75 5.05 6.03
N ASN A 627 28.82 5.36 6.76
CA ASN A 627 28.97 4.98 8.16
C ASN A 627 28.26 5.93 9.12
N SER A 628 27.79 7.08 8.67
CA SER A 628 27.12 8.07 9.51
C SER A 628 25.67 8.35 9.10
N LEU A 629 25.19 7.75 8.01
CA LEU A 629 23.83 8.00 7.51
C LEU A 629 22.77 7.68 8.56
N ALA A 630 21.82 8.59 8.71
CA ALA A 630 20.59 8.38 9.47
C ALA A 630 19.75 7.27 8.81
N HIS A 631 19.18 6.38 9.61
CA HIS A 631 18.29 5.30 9.18
C HIS A 631 17.06 5.24 10.11
N TYR A 632 16.11 4.34 9.87
CA TYR A 632 14.89 4.23 10.70
C TYR A 632 15.12 3.71 12.13
N GLY A 633 16.37 3.62 12.57
CA GLY A 633 16.75 3.34 13.97
C GLY A 633 17.56 4.49 14.58
N THR A 634 17.64 5.62 13.87
CA THR A 634 18.16 6.88 14.37
C THR A 634 17.03 7.60 15.12
N PRO A 635 17.28 8.16 16.31
CA PRO A 635 16.27 8.87 17.09
C PRO A 635 15.53 9.93 16.28
N SER A 636 14.20 9.87 16.29
CA SER A 636 13.34 10.85 15.62
C SER A 636 12.46 11.59 16.64
N PRO A 637 11.93 12.78 16.30
CA PRO A 637 12.18 13.58 15.10
C PRO A 637 13.44 14.46 15.20
N ASP A 638 14.20 14.39 16.30
CA ASP A 638 15.24 15.37 16.63
C ASP A 638 16.56 15.22 15.86
N GLU A 639 16.96 13.99 15.50
CA GLU A 639 18.17 13.75 14.69
C GLU A 639 17.85 13.62 13.20
N THR A 640 16.69 13.06 12.87
CA THR A 640 16.22 12.94 11.48
C THR A 640 14.69 12.91 11.40
N VAL A 641 14.18 13.31 10.24
CA VAL A 641 12.76 13.22 9.85
C VAL A 641 12.64 12.66 8.43
N ILE A 642 11.42 12.34 7.99
CA ILE A 642 11.18 12.05 6.57
C ILE A 642 11.45 13.29 5.70
N ARG A 643 11.90 13.09 4.46
CA ARG A 643 12.21 14.19 3.52
C ARG A 643 10.96 14.93 3.02
N GLY A 644 9.75 14.43 3.25
CA GLY A 644 8.48 15.08 2.87
C GLY A 644 7.72 14.39 1.73
N CYS A 645 7.04 15.16 0.89
CA CYS A 645 6.13 14.64 -0.15
C CYS A 645 6.93 14.18 -1.38
N LYS A 646 6.94 12.86 -1.64
CA LYS A 646 7.64 12.27 -2.80
C LYS A 646 6.96 12.63 -4.12
N MET A 647 7.74 13.17 -5.06
CA MET A 647 7.31 13.53 -6.42
C MET A 647 8.26 12.93 -7.46
N TYR A 648 7.72 12.38 -8.54
CA TYR A 648 8.51 11.93 -9.70
C TYR A 648 8.82 13.09 -10.64
N TRP A 649 9.94 13.09 -11.34
CA TRP A 649 10.26 14.11 -12.35
C TRP A 649 9.41 13.96 -13.60
N HIS A 650 9.18 15.08 -14.31
CA HIS A 650 8.68 15.02 -15.68
C HIS A 650 9.84 14.63 -16.60
N LYS A 651 9.55 13.88 -17.66
CA LYS A 651 10.59 13.35 -18.56
C LYS A 651 10.56 13.95 -19.97
N GLY A 652 9.66 14.91 -20.23
CA GLY A 652 9.44 15.44 -21.58
C GLY A 652 8.90 14.35 -22.51
N ASP A 653 9.31 14.41 -23.77
CA ASP A 653 8.98 13.38 -24.75
C ASP A 653 9.66 12.04 -24.42
N ILE A 654 8.84 11.00 -24.29
CA ILE A 654 9.28 9.67 -23.86
C ILE A 654 8.94 8.66 -24.95
N PRO A 655 9.93 8.01 -25.58
CA PRO A 655 9.67 7.01 -26.59
C PRO A 655 9.14 5.71 -25.97
N LEU A 656 8.36 4.93 -26.74
CA LEU A 656 7.74 3.68 -26.28
C LEU A 656 8.76 2.70 -25.67
N LYS A 657 9.98 2.61 -26.22
CA LYS A 657 11.08 1.77 -25.71
C LYS A 657 11.48 2.07 -24.25
N ASP A 658 11.20 3.28 -23.78
CA ASP A 658 11.51 3.68 -22.41
C ASP A 658 10.40 3.30 -21.42
N ILE A 659 9.20 3.02 -21.95
CA ILE A 659 8.01 2.57 -21.21
C ILE A 659 7.89 1.04 -21.25
N GLU A 660 8.06 0.43 -22.42
CA GLU A 660 7.83 -0.99 -22.67
C GLU A 660 8.99 -1.87 -22.18
N ALA A 661 8.65 -3.02 -21.62
CA ALA A 661 9.60 -4.00 -21.11
C ALA A 661 10.23 -4.82 -22.25
N ASN A 662 11.47 -5.27 -22.04
CA ASN A 662 12.09 -6.23 -22.95
C ASN A 662 11.43 -7.62 -22.76
N PRO A 663 10.98 -8.29 -23.84
CA PRO A 663 10.39 -9.64 -23.76
C PRO A 663 11.23 -10.68 -23.02
N ALA A 664 12.57 -10.59 -23.08
CA ALA A 664 13.46 -11.48 -22.35
C ALA A 664 13.32 -11.34 -20.83
N ASP A 665 13.18 -10.11 -20.33
CA ASP A 665 12.99 -9.84 -18.90
C ASP A 665 11.60 -10.30 -18.43
N VAL A 666 10.58 -10.09 -19.26
CA VAL A 666 9.21 -10.57 -19.00
C VAL A 666 9.19 -12.09 -18.84
N ASN A 667 9.84 -12.82 -19.75
CA ASN A 667 9.90 -14.28 -19.69
C ASN A 667 10.62 -14.80 -18.45
N LYS A 668 11.63 -14.08 -17.95
CA LYS A 668 12.38 -14.44 -16.75
C LYS A 668 11.58 -14.21 -15.45
N SER A 669 10.63 -13.28 -15.43
CA SER A 669 9.94 -12.87 -14.18
C SER A 669 8.47 -12.52 -14.42
N LYS A 670 7.73 -13.41 -15.09
CA LYS A 670 6.34 -13.19 -15.55
C LYS A 670 5.40 -12.66 -14.46
N THR A 671 5.55 -13.13 -13.21
CA THR A 671 4.71 -12.73 -12.07
C THR A 671 4.83 -11.24 -11.68
N GLN A 672 5.87 -10.54 -12.15
CA GLN A 672 6.12 -9.12 -11.87
C GLN A 672 5.54 -8.16 -12.92
N TYR A 673 5.03 -8.69 -14.03
CA TYR A 673 4.57 -7.89 -15.16
C TYR A 673 3.04 -7.93 -15.28
N THR A 674 2.48 -6.82 -15.77
CA THR A 674 1.05 -6.70 -16.10
C THR A 674 0.90 -5.96 -17.42
N HIS A 675 -0.26 -6.02 -18.06
CA HIS A 675 -0.51 -5.23 -19.27
C HIS A 675 -1.17 -3.89 -18.95
N ILE A 676 -0.93 -2.89 -19.80
CA ILE A 676 -1.55 -1.56 -19.72
C ILE A 676 -1.94 -1.07 -21.12
N ARG A 677 -2.99 -0.26 -21.20
CA ARG A 677 -3.40 0.47 -22.41
C ARG A 677 -3.37 1.98 -22.17
N PRO A 678 -2.24 2.66 -22.41
CA PRO A 678 -2.13 4.10 -22.18
C PRO A 678 -2.84 4.93 -23.25
N VAL A 679 -3.40 6.06 -22.85
CA VAL A 679 -3.83 7.14 -23.74
C VAL A 679 -2.58 7.86 -24.27
N ASN A 680 -2.62 8.29 -25.52
CA ASN A 680 -1.52 8.97 -26.21
C ASN A 680 -1.30 10.41 -25.72
N THR A 681 -0.20 11.03 -26.12
CA THR A 681 0.02 12.48 -26.00
C THR A 681 -0.93 13.26 -26.92
N GLY A 682 -1.34 14.46 -26.53
CA GLY A 682 -2.20 15.35 -27.32
C GLY A 682 -3.70 15.00 -27.30
N VAL A 683 -4.14 14.25 -26.29
CA VAL A 683 -5.55 13.89 -26.06
C VAL A 683 -6.14 14.83 -25.03
N THR A 684 -7.29 15.43 -25.36
CA THR A 684 -7.97 16.41 -24.51
C THR A 684 -9.18 15.78 -23.82
N PHE A 685 -9.34 16.11 -22.54
CA PHE A 685 -10.46 15.74 -21.69
C PHE A 685 -11.10 16.99 -21.11
N THR A 686 -12.41 16.97 -20.89
CA THR A 686 -13.14 18.04 -20.20
C THR A 686 -13.79 17.55 -18.93
N PHE A 687 -13.75 18.38 -17.89
CA PHE A 687 -14.43 18.13 -16.62
C PHE A 687 -14.84 19.44 -15.95
N ARG A 688 -15.68 19.33 -14.92
CA ARG A 688 -16.10 20.45 -14.08
C ARG A 688 -15.78 20.16 -12.62
N ILE A 689 -15.40 21.22 -11.91
CA ILE A 689 -15.28 21.23 -10.46
C ILE A 689 -16.40 22.13 -9.94
N TYR A 690 -17.37 21.56 -9.23
CA TYR A 690 -18.40 22.31 -8.53
C TYR A 690 -17.91 22.65 -7.12
N PHE A 691 -18.21 23.85 -6.64
CA PHE A 691 -17.84 24.29 -5.30
C PHE A 691 -18.96 25.10 -4.66
N GLU A 692 -19.06 25.00 -3.34
CA GLU A 692 -20.13 25.64 -2.56
C GLU A 692 -19.58 26.30 -1.29
N ASN A 693 -20.03 27.53 -1.02
CA ASN A 693 -19.71 28.30 0.18
C ASN A 693 -18.21 28.34 0.51
N LEU A 694 -17.34 28.51 -0.49
CA LEU A 694 -15.91 28.69 -0.26
C LEU A 694 -15.61 30.14 0.12
N HIS A 695 -14.70 30.37 1.06
CA HIS A 695 -14.08 31.68 1.20
C HIS A 695 -13.26 32.00 -0.04
N LYS A 696 -13.02 33.28 -0.29
CA LYS A 696 -12.31 33.76 -1.48
C LYS A 696 -10.87 33.21 -1.56
N TYR A 697 -10.17 33.12 -0.43
CA TYR A 697 -8.82 32.53 -0.39
C TYR A 697 -8.85 31.00 -0.56
N GLU A 698 -9.93 30.32 -0.18
CA GLU A 698 -10.11 28.87 -0.42
C GLU A 698 -10.32 28.58 -1.91
N LEU A 699 -11.15 29.37 -2.57
CA LEU A 699 -11.30 29.31 -4.03
C LEU A 699 -9.97 29.67 -4.72
N GLY A 700 -9.23 30.64 -4.17
CA GLY A 700 -7.88 30.98 -4.60
C GLY A 700 -6.91 29.80 -4.54
N ALA A 701 -6.96 28.99 -3.47
CA ALA A 701 -6.11 27.80 -3.32
C ALA A 701 -6.42 26.73 -4.36
N LEU A 702 -7.70 26.50 -4.67
CA LEU A 702 -8.12 25.60 -5.75
C LEU A 702 -7.61 26.07 -7.10
N LEU A 703 -7.78 27.36 -7.40
CA LEU A 703 -7.32 27.96 -8.65
C LEU A 703 -5.79 27.91 -8.77
N TRP A 704 -5.06 28.23 -7.70
CA TRP A 704 -3.61 28.13 -7.63
C TRP A 704 -3.13 26.71 -7.95
N ALA A 705 -3.78 25.69 -7.39
CA ALA A 705 -3.45 24.30 -7.66
C ALA A 705 -3.76 23.86 -9.11
N LEU A 706 -4.71 24.51 -9.78
CA LEU A 706 -5.07 24.26 -11.18
C LEU A 706 -4.18 25.03 -12.17
N THR A 707 -3.74 26.24 -11.83
CA THR A 707 -2.98 27.12 -12.74
C THR A 707 -1.47 27.03 -12.55
N LEU A 708 -0.99 26.65 -11.36
CA LEU A 708 0.44 26.54 -11.01
C LEU A 708 1.23 27.84 -11.30
N PRO A 709 0.90 28.97 -10.65
CA PRO A 709 1.57 30.24 -10.92
C PRO A 709 3.04 30.17 -10.46
N GLY A 710 3.97 30.39 -11.39
CA GLY A 710 5.42 30.37 -11.15
C GLY A 710 6.18 31.11 -12.25
N GLU A 711 7.51 31.00 -12.23
CA GLU A 711 8.39 31.75 -13.15
C GLU A 711 8.62 31.04 -14.50
N ALA A 712 8.44 29.72 -14.56
CA ALA A 712 8.58 28.96 -15.80
C ALA A 712 7.29 28.97 -16.61
N ASP A 713 7.40 29.12 -17.92
CA ASP A 713 6.26 29.14 -18.86
C ASP A 713 5.56 27.77 -19.01
N GLU A 714 6.14 26.69 -18.46
CA GLU A 714 5.69 25.32 -18.72
C GLU A 714 5.72 24.45 -17.45
N TYR A 715 4.81 24.67 -16.49
CA TYR A 715 4.50 23.65 -15.48
C TYR A 715 3.45 22.67 -15.98
N ARG A 716 3.51 21.42 -15.51
CA ARG A 716 2.49 20.39 -15.79
C ARG A 716 2.12 19.61 -14.54
N HIS A 717 0.86 19.21 -14.43
CA HIS A 717 0.39 18.34 -13.36
C HIS A 717 0.82 16.90 -13.59
N LYS A 718 0.79 16.08 -12.53
CA LYS A 718 1.16 14.65 -12.57
C LYS A 718 -0.01 13.76 -12.18
N LEU A 719 -0.49 12.98 -13.13
CA LEU A 719 -1.67 12.14 -13.00
C LEU A 719 -1.39 10.67 -13.36
N GLY A 720 -2.15 9.75 -12.79
CA GLY A 720 -2.12 8.34 -13.17
C GLY A 720 -0.98 7.53 -12.54
N MET A 721 -0.91 6.26 -12.94
CA MET A 721 -0.06 5.23 -12.30
C MET A 721 1.31 5.09 -12.95
N GLY A 722 1.49 5.70 -14.13
CA GLY A 722 2.69 5.59 -14.95
C GLY A 722 3.84 6.56 -14.63
N LYS A 723 3.69 7.41 -13.59
CA LYS A 723 4.63 8.47 -13.21
C LYS A 723 6.10 8.05 -13.18
N PRO A 724 6.47 6.86 -12.66
CA PRO A 724 7.88 6.45 -12.63
C PRO A 724 8.54 6.28 -14.01
N LEU A 725 7.75 5.90 -15.02
CA LEU A 725 8.20 5.76 -16.41
C LEU A 725 8.13 7.11 -17.16
N GLY A 726 7.72 8.18 -16.50
CA GLY A 726 7.57 9.53 -17.06
C GLY A 726 6.17 9.84 -17.60
N MET A 727 5.27 8.85 -17.66
CA MET A 727 3.89 9.02 -18.10
C MET A 727 3.09 9.92 -17.12
N GLY A 728 2.06 10.58 -17.65
CA GLY A 728 1.05 11.28 -16.86
C GLY A 728 1.28 12.76 -16.60
N ALA A 729 2.15 13.42 -17.37
CA ALA A 729 2.18 14.87 -17.50
C ALA A 729 0.92 15.37 -18.23
N VAL A 730 0.22 16.32 -17.63
CA VAL A 730 -1.00 16.92 -18.20
C VAL A 730 -0.99 18.44 -18.00
N LYS A 731 -1.55 19.18 -18.97
CA LYS A 731 -1.83 20.61 -18.87
C LYS A 731 -3.30 20.78 -18.49
N ILE A 732 -3.61 21.70 -17.57
CA ILE A 732 -4.99 22.04 -17.21
C ILE A 732 -5.22 23.52 -17.45
N GLU A 733 -6.34 23.85 -18.09
CA GLU A 733 -6.76 25.21 -18.39
C GLU A 733 -8.14 25.47 -17.76
N PRO A 734 -8.19 26.12 -16.58
CA PRO A 734 -9.43 26.38 -15.86
C PRO A 734 -10.13 27.66 -16.34
N LYS A 735 -11.47 27.65 -16.35
CA LYS A 735 -12.34 28.82 -16.52
C LYS A 735 -13.32 28.88 -15.36
N LEU A 736 -13.30 29.97 -14.60
CA LEU A 736 -14.10 30.16 -13.40
C LEU A 736 -15.46 30.76 -13.73
N TYR A 737 -16.52 30.22 -13.11
CA TYR A 737 -17.88 30.73 -13.17
C TYR A 737 -18.46 30.82 -11.75
N ILE A 738 -18.96 32.00 -11.38
CA ILE A 738 -19.63 32.24 -10.08
C ILE A 738 -21.14 32.23 -10.27
N SER A 739 -21.86 31.48 -9.43
CA SER A 739 -23.31 31.33 -9.52
C SER A 739 -24.04 32.52 -8.91
N ASN A 740 -25.00 33.07 -9.65
CA ASN A 740 -25.97 34.03 -9.16
C ASN A 740 -27.27 33.30 -8.78
N ARG A 741 -27.39 32.92 -7.51
CA ARG A 741 -28.53 32.13 -7.00
C ARG A 741 -29.88 32.81 -7.26
N ILE A 742 -29.97 34.13 -7.08
CA ILE A 742 -31.20 34.89 -7.29
C ILE A 742 -31.63 34.77 -8.76
N LYS A 743 -30.70 34.99 -9.69
CA LYS A 743 -30.95 34.86 -11.14
C LYS A 743 -31.27 33.41 -11.52
N ARG A 744 -30.60 32.43 -10.90
CA ARG A 744 -30.81 31.00 -11.10
C ARG A 744 -32.23 30.58 -10.76
N TYR A 745 -32.67 30.83 -9.53
CA TYR A 745 -33.99 30.40 -9.07
C TYR A 745 -35.13 31.20 -9.69
N LYS A 746 -34.90 32.45 -10.12
CA LYS A 746 -35.89 33.23 -10.89
C LYS A 746 -36.14 32.69 -12.29
N ARG A 747 -35.19 31.99 -12.90
CA ARG A 747 -35.23 31.54 -14.29
C ARG A 747 -35.10 30.03 -14.46
N LEU A 748 -35.33 29.28 -13.37
CA LEU A 748 -34.98 27.86 -13.27
C LEU A 748 -35.60 27.02 -14.41
N PHE A 749 -36.79 27.42 -14.87
CA PHE A 749 -37.59 26.75 -15.90
C PHE A 749 -37.74 27.57 -17.19
N ASP A 750 -36.96 28.64 -17.37
CA ASP A 750 -37.08 29.53 -18.54
C ASP A 750 -36.50 28.92 -19.83
N THR A 751 -35.85 27.76 -19.73
CA THR A 751 -35.22 27.03 -20.85
C THR A 751 -35.67 25.57 -20.87
N ASN A 752 -35.45 24.85 -21.97
CA ASN A 752 -35.65 23.38 -22.08
C ASN A 752 -34.70 22.55 -21.17
N GLY A 753 -34.12 23.18 -20.15
CA GLY A 753 -33.18 22.65 -19.17
C GLY A 753 -33.05 23.61 -17.99
N TRP A 754 -32.21 23.27 -17.02
CA TRP A 754 -31.98 24.08 -15.82
C TRP A 754 -31.12 25.30 -16.16
N ALA A 755 -31.61 26.51 -15.90
CA ALA A 755 -30.77 27.71 -16.04
C ALA A 755 -29.60 27.66 -15.03
N GLU A 756 -28.35 27.70 -15.50
CA GLU A 756 -27.17 27.67 -14.62
C GLU A 756 -26.95 29.03 -13.91
N ALA A 757 -27.26 30.13 -14.60
CA ALA A 757 -27.09 31.51 -14.14
C ALA A 757 -25.75 31.76 -13.42
N ALA A 758 -24.65 31.40 -14.09
CA ALA A 758 -23.30 31.66 -13.62
C ALA A 758 -22.58 32.60 -14.59
N ASP A 759 -21.84 33.56 -14.05
CA ASP A 759 -21.11 34.57 -14.82
C ASP A 759 -19.61 34.23 -14.78
N PRO A 760 -18.88 34.34 -15.92
CA PRO A 760 -17.45 34.08 -15.94
C PRO A 760 -16.69 35.15 -15.16
N VAL A 761 -15.68 34.74 -14.39
CA VAL A 761 -14.88 35.63 -13.56
C VAL A 761 -13.39 35.33 -13.74
N ASP A 762 -12.56 36.37 -13.68
CA ASP A 762 -11.10 36.23 -13.73
C ASP A 762 -10.57 35.60 -12.43
N PRO A 763 -9.81 34.48 -12.50
CA PRO A 763 -9.27 33.81 -11.32
C PRO A 763 -8.12 34.56 -10.62
N GLU A 764 -7.43 35.51 -11.27
CA GLU A 764 -6.19 36.11 -10.77
C GLU A 764 -6.34 36.73 -9.37
N TRP A 765 -7.44 37.43 -9.13
CA TRP A 765 -7.68 38.07 -7.84
C TRP A 765 -7.82 37.07 -6.68
N PHE A 766 -8.50 35.94 -6.92
CA PHE A 766 -8.66 34.89 -5.91
C PHE A 766 -7.32 34.21 -5.61
N VAL A 767 -6.53 33.91 -6.65
CA VAL A 767 -5.18 33.34 -6.51
C VAL A 767 -4.32 34.27 -5.66
N LYS A 768 -4.33 35.57 -5.92
CA LYS A 768 -3.60 36.56 -5.13
C LYS A 768 -4.02 36.58 -3.66
N LEU A 769 -5.34 36.52 -3.37
CA LEU A 769 -5.83 36.47 -1.99
C LEU A 769 -5.33 35.22 -1.24
N PHE A 770 -5.23 34.08 -1.91
CA PHE A 770 -4.62 32.89 -1.35
C PHE A 770 -3.12 33.11 -1.06
N GLU A 771 -2.37 33.64 -2.01
CA GLU A 771 -0.93 33.91 -1.84
C GLU A 771 -0.66 34.88 -0.68
N ASP A 772 -1.40 35.98 -0.61
CA ASP A 772 -1.30 36.99 0.45
C ASP A 772 -1.61 36.35 1.83
N SER A 773 -2.71 35.59 1.93
CA SER A 773 -3.09 34.87 3.17
C SER A 773 -2.02 33.88 3.64
N MET A 774 -1.41 33.14 2.70
CA MET A 774 -0.32 32.23 3.02
C MET A 774 0.95 32.96 3.49
N LEU A 775 1.32 34.06 2.84
CA LEU A 775 2.49 34.84 3.21
C LEU A 775 2.33 35.50 4.58
N ASP A 776 1.14 36.02 4.88
CA ASP A 776 0.79 36.56 6.20
C ASP A 776 0.86 35.47 7.27
N SER A 777 0.23 34.32 7.00
CA SER A 777 0.29 33.16 7.88
C SER A 777 1.72 32.74 8.15
N LEU A 778 2.59 32.70 7.14
CA LEU A 778 4.00 32.33 7.27
C LEU A 778 4.90 33.44 7.84
N ARG A 779 4.37 34.65 8.05
CA ARG A 779 5.11 35.86 8.45
C ARG A 779 6.25 36.21 7.47
N ARG A 780 5.96 36.10 6.16
CA ARG A 780 6.91 36.35 5.06
C ARG A 780 6.47 37.52 4.16
N GLY A 781 6.06 38.62 4.77
CA GLY A 781 5.66 39.82 4.04
C GLY A 781 6.78 40.33 3.10
N GLY A 782 6.40 40.81 1.91
CA GLY A 782 7.33 41.34 0.92
C GLY A 782 8.04 40.31 0.04
N THR A 783 7.68 39.02 0.15
CA THR A 783 8.15 37.95 -0.75
C THR A 783 6.98 37.40 -1.58
N LYS A 784 7.24 36.70 -2.68
CA LYS A 784 6.20 35.97 -3.43
C LYS A 784 6.05 34.54 -2.93
N LEU A 785 4.86 33.96 -3.02
CA LEU A 785 4.64 32.58 -2.58
C LEU A 785 5.54 31.59 -3.33
N ASN A 786 5.76 31.79 -4.63
CA ASN A 786 6.65 30.98 -5.46
C ASN A 786 8.15 31.10 -5.13
N GLU A 787 8.56 32.09 -4.33
CA GLU A 787 9.94 32.27 -3.82
C GLU A 787 10.16 31.54 -2.50
N VAL A 788 9.09 31.15 -1.79
CA VAL A 788 9.18 30.37 -0.56
C VAL A 788 9.77 28.99 -0.87
N GLU A 789 10.87 28.62 -0.21
CA GLU A 789 11.69 27.43 -0.50
C GLU A 789 10.87 26.15 -0.78
N ARG A 790 9.87 25.86 0.07
CA ARG A 790 8.96 24.71 -0.10
C ARG A 790 8.19 24.77 -1.44
N ILE A 791 7.63 25.92 -1.76
CA ILE A 791 6.82 26.13 -2.98
C ILE A 791 7.71 26.17 -4.21
N LYS A 792 8.86 26.83 -4.11
CA LYS A 792 9.91 26.85 -5.13
C LYS A 792 10.34 25.42 -5.49
N ILE A 793 10.56 24.56 -4.50
CA ILE A 793 10.84 23.14 -4.69
C ILE A 793 9.65 22.40 -5.35
N LEU A 794 8.42 22.63 -4.90
CA LEU A 794 7.23 22.04 -5.54
C LEU A 794 7.18 22.38 -7.03
N LEU A 795 7.29 23.66 -7.38
CA LEU A 795 7.26 24.13 -8.76
C LEU A 795 8.42 23.56 -9.57
N LYS A 796 9.64 23.46 -9.00
CA LYS A 796 10.77 22.77 -9.63
C LYS A 796 10.44 21.34 -10.02
N MET A 797 9.74 20.59 -9.16
CA MET A 797 9.31 19.21 -9.43
C MET A 797 8.21 19.10 -10.51
N LEU A 798 7.53 20.21 -10.82
CA LEU A 798 6.44 20.31 -11.80
C LEU A 798 6.88 20.94 -13.13
N GLU A 799 8.13 21.39 -13.25
CA GLU A 799 8.70 21.89 -14.52
C GLU A 799 8.61 20.85 -15.63
N TRP A 800 8.22 21.32 -16.82
CA TRP A 800 8.12 20.54 -18.04
C TRP A 800 8.96 21.21 -19.16
N PRO A 801 9.88 20.47 -19.82
CA PRO A 801 10.37 19.17 -19.41
C PRO A 801 11.16 19.26 -18.09
N GLY A 802 11.20 18.16 -17.34
CA GLY A 802 12.00 18.08 -16.12
C GLY A 802 13.50 17.87 -16.41
N PRO A 803 14.30 17.57 -15.37
CA PRO A 803 15.73 17.31 -15.53
C PRO A 803 16.03 16.14 -16.48
N PRO A 804 17.21 16.13 -17.14
CA PRO A 804 17.55 15.15 -18.16
C PRO A 804 17.33 13.68 -17.72
N PRO A 805 16.73 12.82 -18.56
CA PRO A 805 16.48 11.41 -18.24
C PRO A 805 17.72 10.62 -17.79
N SER A 806 18.92 11.02 -18.22
CA SER A 806 20.19 10.41 -17.79
C SER A 806 20.46 10.54 -16.28
N SER A 807 19.88 11.54 -15.62
CA SER A 807 20.00 11.80 -14.18
C SER A 807 18.80 11.30 -13.38
N THR A 808 17.66 11.13 -14.05
CA THR A 808 16.34 10.80 -13.45
C THR A 808 15.79 9.45 -13.92
N ARG A 809 16.65 8.60 -14.49
CA ARG A 809 16.32 7.25 -14.95
C ARG A 809 15.67 6.44 -13.84
N TYR A 810 14.59 5.71 -14.17
CA TYR A 810 13.91 4.86 -13.21
C TYR A 810 14.74 3.62 -12.88
N LEU A 811 14.52 3.04 -11.70
CA LEU A 811 15.27 1.92 -11.13
C LEU A 811 15.43 0.79 -12.18
N GLU A 812 16.65 0.50 -12.64
CA GLU A 812 16.91 -0.65 -13.53
C GLU A 812 17.52 -1.79 -12.72
N GLY A 813 17.04 -3.00 -12.97
CA GLY A 813 17.45 -4.20 -12.26
C GLY A 813 18.88 -4.67 -12.60
N MET A 814 19.59 -5.07 -11.54
CA MET A 814 20.53 -6.20 -11.47
C MET A 814 21.89 -6.20 -12.20
N GLN A 815 22.22 -5.36 -13.19
CA GLN A 815 23.57 -5.44 -13.79
C GLN A 815 24.68 -4.84 -12.91
N SER A 816 24.35 -3.86 -12.04
CA SER A 816 25.22 -3.40 -10.95
C SER A 816 24.35 -2.87 -9.81
N ASN A 817 24.55 -3.36 -8.58
CA ASN A 817 23.77 -2.88 -7.42
C ASN A 817 24.24 -1.48 -6.99
N GLU A 818 23.79 -0.45 -7.71
CA GLU A 818 24.11 0.97 -7.50
C GLU A 818 23.69 1.49 -6.10
N TYR A 819 22.70 0.85 -5.48
CA TYR A 819 22.24 1.15 -4.12
C TYR A 819 23.18 0.64 -3.02
N LYS A 820 24.11 -0.25 -3.35
CA LYS A 820 25.00 -0.89 -2.36
C LYS A 820 25.82 0.12 -1.56
N GLU A 821 26.30 1.18 -2.23
CA GLU A 821 27.14 2.21 -1.60
C GLU A 821 26.34 3.39 -1.04
N ARG A 822 25.01 3.23 -0.90
CA ARG A 822 24.10 4.18 -0.26
C ARG A 822 24.32 5.63 -0.76
N PRO A 823 24.23 5.88 -2.08
CA PRO A 823 24.20 7.25 -2.57
C PRO A 823 22.97 7.96 -2.00
N VAL A 824 23.15 9.16 -1.46
CA VAL A 824 22.06 10.02 -0.97
C VAL A 824 21.55 10.85 -2.14
N LEU A 825 20.22 11.05 -2.23
CA LEU A 825 19.64 11.92 -3.25
C LEU A 825 19.90 13.38 -2.88
N PRO A 826 20.41 14.23 -3.79
CA PRO A 826 20.45 15.66 -3.54
C PRO A 826 19.02 16.24 -3.48
N ASP A 827 18.90 17.50 -3.10
CA ASP A 827 17.68 18.28 -3.27
C ASP A 827 17.35 18.49 -4.77
N PRO A 828 16.14 18.98 -5.08
CA PRO A 828 15.67 19.22 -6.46
C PRO A 828 16.53 20.17 -7.30
N TYR A 829 17.28 21.09 -6.69
CA TYR A 829 18.12 22.07 -7.38
C TYR A 829 19.58 21.59 -7.56
N ASN A 830 19.98 20.53 -6.86
CA ASN A 830 21.35 20.01 -6.85
C ASN A 830 21.50 18.68 -7.61
N ILE A 831 20.55 18.31 -8.48
CA ILE A 831 20.68 17.12 -9.33
C ILE A 831 21.83 17.30 -10.32
N ARG A 832 22.68 16.27 -10.42
CA ARG A 832 23.86 16.24 -11.28
C ARG A 832 23.84 15.01 -12.19
N SER A 833 24.48 15.15 -13.35
CA SER A 833 24.68 14.03 -14.28
C SER A 833 25.49 12.90 -13.62
N PRO A 834 24.98 11.64 -13.57
CA PRO A 834 25.59 10.55 -12.82
C PRO A 834 27.00 10.14 -13.26
N ARG A 835 27.39 10.44 -14.49
CA ARG A 835 28.66 10.03 -15.11
C ARG A 835 29.51 11.18 -15.66
N SER A 836 29.31 12.42 -15.16
CA SER A 836 30.19 13.55 -15.51
C SER A 836 31.64 13.22 -15.20
#